data_AF-A0A520WR28-F1
#
_entry.id   AF-A0A520WR28-F1
#
_cell.length_a   1.000
_cell.length_b   1.000
_cell.length_c   1.000
_cell.angle_alpha   90.00
_cell.angle_beta   90.00
_cell.angle_gamma   90.00
#
_symmetry.space_group_name_H-M   'P 1'
#
loop_
_entity.id
_entity.type
_entity.pdbx_description
1 polymer ?
#
loop_
_entity_poly.entity_id
_entity_poly.type
_entity_poly.pdbx_seq_one_letter_code
_entity_poly.pdbx_strand_id
1 'polypeptide(L)'
;MCGIIAVLRGPEHREILNPDIILTRLSSAVTFLRSAIQDPENMVAHIKQTADLLAATDRELRSVPGIGMLVFDRSSALAIEGEILRANDALTAIDQHLDHLAIDLEHLNSSLLEVRDSLWAIQQDRLRTAEAVLDLAGGTPEPSSLPGLMSIQTALSALDRLEVRGRDSAGIEVFVANHNLPFSALQGPRFNDAILRSGAIRDCGQHIAFVYKNAAEIGDLGDNTNIIRAAIRSDELLQEAIAGPESQVTVLGHTRWASVGVISEANAHPVDSQEINSSNKPYVSAVLNGDIDNYMDLAELQNLEVSPEITTDAKVVPTLISKQLTSNSNDLEAFRATVSTFEGSMAIASHNADQPHKLSLALRGSGQAIYVGIADNSYVVASEPYGVVEDASQWIRMDGEKPADPQNPISSAGQIIQLDATKAGDLQGVTRLAYDGTELPVRTDEITTADITTRDIDRGDAPHFLLKEIQEAPESVHKTLRGRIIETDGKLLVHLGLETIPAAIQNAFANKQIKRIVAIGQGTAAVAARTIPQFLSPLIKEQELTVEAQLATELSGFSMATDMSDTLVVAVSQSGTTTDTNRTVDLVRQRGGHVIAIVNRRGSDLTDKSHGVLYTSDGRDVEMSVASTKAFYAQVVAGVLLSSALANLIDTTQDQTEILSALRQLPQSMEQVLATRPSIAMAAQRHAPQKRYWAVVGNGPNRIAANEIRIKLSELCYKAIPEDGTEDKKHIDLSSEPLIFVCAAGLSGSNIDDVAKEVAIYRAHKAIPVVVASENESRFETAAELLTVPQLHPALDFILATIVGHLFGYEAALAIDNQALPLRQMRSTLETIIADGTLEDGAFERLRDDLAIPGGQFLDGLRGSSYDGHLEASTAAKVVTILRYAMGIASLDSYQIEVGKVGRPGVVIDDLNAALTKAIDELTRPVDAIKHQAKTVTVGISRSDETLLQSTL
;
A
#
# COMPACT_ATOMS: atom_id res chain seq x y z
N MET A 1 -10.08 -1.27 -5.69
CA MET A 1 -9.10 -1.11 -4.58
C MET A 1 -8.93 0.37 -4.35
N CYS A 2 -9.52 0.89 -3.29
CA CYS A 2 -9.79 2.31 -3.14
C CYS A 2 -9.67 2.68 -1.66
N GLY A 3 -9.51 3.95 -1.33
CA GLY A 3 -9.50 4.45 0.05
C GLY A 3 -10.82 5.11 0.39
N ILE A 4 -11.52 4.66 1.44
CA ILE A 4 -12.61 5.43 2.08
C ILE A 4 -12.01 6.17 3.26
N ILE A 5 -12.39 7.44 3.45
CA ILE A 5 -12.16 8.20 4.68
C ILE A 5 -13.44 8.94 5.07
N ALA A 6 -13.77 8.95 6.35
CA ALA A 6 -14.77 9.87 6.87
C ALA A 6 -14.37 10.37 8.27
N VAL A 7 -14.66 11.63 8.55
CA VAL A 7 -14.36 12.27 9.84
C VAL A 7 -15.63 12.91 10.38
N LEU A 8 -16.07 12.41 11.54
CA LEU A 8 -17.21 12.93 12.28
C LEU A 8 -16.71 13.45 13.61
N ARG A 9 -16.81 14.76 13.85
CA ARG A 9 -16.37 15.39 15.09
C ARG A 9 -17.56 15.90 15.87
N GLY A 10 -17.59 15.63 17.17
CA GLY A 10 -18.58 16.16 18.08
C GLY A 10 -18.31 17.62 18.45
N PRO A 11 -19.25 18.29 19.14
CA PRO A 11 -19.04 19.64 19.64
C PRO A 11 -17.92 19.64 20.71
N GLU A 12 -16.98 20.58 20.62
CA GLU A 12 -15.89 20.71 21.59
C GLU A 12 -16.31 21.64 22.73
N HIS A 13 -16.07 21.20 23.97
CA HIS A 13 -16.47 21.92 25.18
C HIS A 13 -15.32 22.11 26.18
N ARG A 14 -14.13 21.57 25.91
CA ARG A 14 -12.97 21.70 26.78
C ARG A 14 -12.33 23.09 26.66
N GLU A 15 -11.78 23.54 27.78
CA GLU A 15 -11.00 24.78 27.85
C GLU A 15 -9.67 24.65 27.10
N ILE A 16 -9.07 25.79 26.76
CA ILE A 16 -7.76 25.88 26.12
C ILE A 16 -6.70 25.23 27.01
N LEU A 17 -5.84 24.42 26.40
CA LEU A 17 -4.76 23.71 27.09
C LEU A 17 -3.71 24.70 27.62
N ASN A 18 -3.23 24.49 28.85
CA ASN A 18 -2.17 25.32 29.43
C ASN A 18 -0.78 24.86 28.92
N PRO A 19 -0.03 25.70 28.18
CA PRO A 19 1.29 25.32 27.64
C PRO A 19 2.33 24.94 28.71
N ASP A 20 2.26 25.55 29.90
CA ASP A 20 3.24 25.30 30.98
C ASP A 20 3.21 23.83 31.42
N ILE A 21 2.04 23.19 31.38
CA ILE A 21 1.87 21.78 31.74
C ILE A 21 2.59 20.89 30.70
N ILE A 22 2.39 21.18 29.42
CA ILE A 22 3.00 20.42 28.31
C ILE A 22 4.52 20.56 28.33
N LEU A 23 5.04 21.79 28.42
CA LEU A 23 6.47 22.06 28.42
C LEU A 23 7.17 21.45 29.63
N THR A 24 6.55 21.50 30.82
CA THR A 24 7.10 20.87 32.03
C THR A 24 7.18 19.34 31.86
N ARG A 25 6.16 18.73 31.25
CA ARG A 25 6.11 17.29 31.00
C ARG A 25 7.20 16.85 30.01
N LEU A 26 7.36 17.58 28.91
CA LEU A 26 8.40 17.33 27.91
C LEU A 26 9.81 17.49 28.51
N SER A 27 10.05 18.55 29.28
CA SER A 27 11.36 18.76 29.90
C SER A 27 11.72 17.69 30.93
N SER A 28 10.71 17.17 31.64
CA SER A 28 10.87 16.02 32.52
C SER A 28 11.23 14.75 31.73
N ALA A 29 10.57 14.49 30.60
CA ALA A 29 10.89 13.37 29.72
C ALA A 29 12.35 13.44 29.19
N VAL A 30 12.79 14.62 28.74
CA VAL A 30 14.19 14.86 28.33
C VAL A 30 15.17 14.59 29.48
N THR A 31 14.81 14.97 30.70
CA THR A 31 15.64 14.74 31.90
C THR A 31 15.78 13.26 32.20
N PHE A 32 14.69 12.49 32.09
CA PHE A 32 14.73 11.03 32.28
C PHE A 32 15.54 10.33 31.20
N LEU A 33 15.41 10.68 29.92
CA LEU A 33 16.25 10.13 28.85
C LEU A 33 17.74 10.34 29.11
N ARG A 34 18.13 11.56 29.49
CA ARG A 34 19.53 11.86 29.83
C ARG A 34 20.01 11.09 31.06
N SER A 35 19.14 10.89 32.04
CA SER A 35 19.45 10.14 33.26
C SER A 35 19.58 8.64 32.99
N ALA A 36 18.85 8.09 32.00
CA ALA A 36 18.95 6.68 31.61
C ALA A 36 20.36 6.27 31.17
N ILE A 37 21.12 7.19 30.57
CA ILE A 37 22.54 6.97 30.21
C ILE A 37 23.45 7.02 31.44
N GLN A 38 23.15 7.91 32.39
CA GLN A 38 23.98 8.15 33.57
C GLN A 38 23.78 7.11 34.67
N ASP A 39 22.63 6.44 34.69
CA ASP A 39 22.24 5.44 35.66
C ASP A 39 21.73 4.14 34.97
N PRO A 40 22.66 3.25 34.57
CA PRO A 40 22.32 2.00 33.88
C PRO A 40 21.44 1.06 34.71
N GLU A 41 21.50 1.12 36.05
CA GLU A 41 20.68 0.27 36.93
C GLU A 41 19.19 0.60 36.84
N ASN A 42 18.85 1.87 36.58
CA ASN A 42 17.47 2.35 36.46
C ASN A 42 17.06 2.72 35.02
N MET A 43 17.87 2.37 34.02
CA MET A 43 17.66 2.73 32.61
C MET A 43 16.25 2.37 32.10
N VAL A 44 15.80 1.13 32.35
CA VAL A 44 14.46 0.66 31.92
C VAL A 44 13.35 1.51 32.55
N ALA A 45 13.47 1.84 33.84
CA ALA A 45 12.48 2.64 34.55
C ALA A 45 12.42 4.08 34.01
N HIS A 46 13.58 4.71 33.77
CA HIS A 46 13.66 6.05 33.19
C HIS A 46 13.08 6.11 31.77
N ILE A 47 13.35 5.10 30.93
CA ILE A 47 12.80 5.03 29.58
C ILE A 47 11.28 4.82 29.63
N LYS A 48 10.77 3.96 30.53
CA LYS A 48 9.33 3.77 30.68
C LYS A 48 8.63 5.04 31.17
N GLN A 49 9.19 5.74 32.15
CA GLN A 49 8.69 7.05 32.60
C GLN A 49 8.68 8.08 31.46
N THR A 50 9.72 8.08 30.63
CA THR A 50 9.76 8.94 29.44
C THR A 50 8.62 8.59 28.49
N ALA A 51 8.43 7.31 28.16
CA ALA A 51 7.36 6.84 27.28
C ALA A 51 5.98 7.30 27.78
N ASP A 52 5.70 7.12 29.07
CA ASP A 52 4.41 7.50 29.67
C ASP A 52 4.17 9.02 29.61
N LEU A 53 5.21 9.85 29.86
CA LEU A 53 5.13 11.31 29.78
C LEU A 53 4.89 11.81 28.35
N LEU A 54 5.57 11.22 27.37
CA LEU A 54 5.43 11.60 25.97
C LEU A 54 4.07 11.13 25.41
N ALA A 55 3.63 9.91 25.73
CA ALA A 55 2.33 9.41 25.32
C ALA A 55 1.17 10.25 25.89
N ALA A 56 1.30 10.72 27.14
CA ALA A 56 0.34 11.66 27.73
C ALA A 56 0.35 13.03 27.02
N THR A 57 1.54 13.50 26.60
CA THR A 57 1.68 14.75 25.84
C THR A 57 1.02 14.66 24.47
N ASP A 58 1.29 13.60 23.70
CA ASP A 58 0.64 13.36 22.40
C ASP A 58 -0.88 13.34 22.54
N ARG A 59 -1.41 12.62 23.52
CA ARG A 59 -2.86 12.52 23.75
C ARG A 59 -3.52 13.88 23.97
N GLU A 60 -2.90 14.77 24.75
CA GLU A 60 -3.43 16.11 24.98
C GLU A 60 -3.28 17.01 23.75
N LEU A 61 -2.12 16.96 23.06
CA LEU A 61 -1.86 17.77 21.87
C LEU A 61 -2.72 17.37 20.66
N ARG A 62 -3.17 16.12 20.59
CA ARG A 62 -4.06 15.60 19.53
C ARG A 62 -5.46 16.20 19.56
N SER A 63 -5.90 16.68 20.73
CA SER A 63 -7.22 17.25 20.93
C SER A 63 -7.40 18.60 20.20
N VAL A 64 -8.64 19.06 20.02
CA VAL A 64 -8.92 20.41 19.47
C VAL A 64 -8.26 21.50 20.33
N PRO A 65 -8.38 21.50 21.67
CA PRO A 65 -7.63 22.45 22.51
C PRO A 65 -6.11 22.37 22.33
N GLY A 66 -5.57 21.16 22.13
CA GLY A 66 -4.15 20.91 21.92
C GLY A 66 -3.63 21.52 20.62
N ILE A 67 -4.28 21.21 19.50
CA ILE A 67 -3.93 21.82 18.21
C ILE A 67 -4.21 23.32 18.24
N GLY A 68 -5.28 23.77 18.90
CA GLY A 68 -5.57 25.20 19.09
C GLY A 68 -4.45 25.93 19.82
N MET A 69 -3.87 25.33 20.86
CA MET A 69 -2.70 25.87 21.54
C MET A 69 -1.51 26.02 20.57
N LEU A 70 -1.23 25.00 19.74
CA LEU A 70 -0.13 25.03 18.77
C LEU A 70 -0.35 26.06 17.63
N VAL A 71 -1.59 26.25 17.21
CA VAL A 71 -1.99 27.19 16.15
C VAL A 71 -1.95 28.64 16.66
N PHE A 72 -2.53 28.90 17.84
CA PHE A 72 -2.71 30.26 18.36
C PHE A 72 -1.56 30.75 19.25
N ASP A 73 -0.76 29.86 19.85
CA ASP A 73 0.46 30.20 20.59
C ASP A 73 1.71 29.59 19.93
N ARG A 74 2.21 30.32 18.93
CA ARG A 74 3.41 29.95 18.17
C ARG A 74 4.67 29.88 19.03
N SER A 75 4.73 30.62 20.13
CA SER A 75 5.89 30.59 21.03
C SER A 75 5.98 29.24 21.75
N SER A 76 4.84 28.71 22.17
CA SER A 76 4.73 27.39 22.77
C SER A 76 4.99 26.27 21.75
N ALA A 77 4.50 26.39 20.51
CA ALA A 77 4.79 25.43 19.45
C ALA A 77 6.31 25.28 19.19
N LEU A 78 7.03 26.41 19.08
CA LEU A 78 8.49 26.42 18.90
C LEU A 78 9.24 25.88 20.13
N ALA A 79 8.75 26.16 21.33
CA ALA A 79 9.34 25.61 22.56
C ALA A 79 9.18 24.08 22.65
N ILE A 80 8.03 23.55 22.23
CA ILE A 80 7.79 22.11 22.12
C ILE A 80 8.75 21.48 21.10
N GLU A 81 8.89 22.08 19.92
CA GLU A 81 9.84 21.61 18.90
C GLU A 81 11.28 21.54 19.45
N GLY A 82 11.69 22.56 20.21
CA GLY A 82 12.99 22.57 20.89
C GLY A 82 13.19 21.45 21.90
N GLU A 83 12.18 21.12 22.71
CA GLU A 83 12.27 19.99 23.64
C GLU A 83 12.26 18.62 22.94
N ILE A 84 11.52 18.48 21.83
CA ILE A 84 11.53 17.26 21.00
C ILE A 84 12.92 17.04 20.38
N LEU A 85 13.55 18.09 19.87
CA LEU A 85 14.93 18.00 19.37
C LEU A 85 15.89 17.51 20.47
N ARG A 86 15.79 18.07 21.67
CA ARG A 86 16.60 17.65 22.82
C ARG A 86 16.34 16.20 23.25
N ALA A 87 15.11 15.72 23.10
CA ALA A 87 14.74 14.33 23.39
C ALA A 87 15.32 13.37 22.35
N ASN A 88 15.22 13.71 21.06
CA ASN A 88 15.82 12.93 19.96
C ASN A 88 17.35 12.80 20.13
N ASP A 89 18.05 13.91 20.44
CA ASP A 89 19.49 13.88 20.72
C ASP A 89 19.85 12.91 21.87
N ALA A 90 19.05 12.92 22.94
CA ALA A 90 19.25 12.03 24.08
C ALA A 90 18.99 10.57 23.70
N LEU A 91 17.97 10.31 22.88
CA LEU A 91 17.64 8.97 22.39
C LEU A 91 18.74 8.40 21.49
N THR A 92 19.29 9.19 20.56
CA THR A 92 20.43 8.78 19.72
C THR A 92 21.64 8.39 20.56
N ALA A 93 21.90 9.10 21.66
CA ALA A 93 22.98 8.76 22.58
C ALA A 93 22.71 7.44 23.36
N ILE A 94 21.45 7.12 23.67
CA ILE A 94 21.07 5.83 24.25
C ILE A 94 21.33 4.70 23.25
N ASP A 95 20.93 4.86 21.99
CA ASP A 95 21.08 3.83 20.96
C ASP A 95 22.55 3.42 20.77
N GLN A 96 23.45 4.41 20.68
CA GLN A 96 24.90 4.17 20.60
C GLN A 96 25.45 3.39 21.80
N HIS A 97 24.81 3.49 22.97
CA HIS A 97 25.21 2.77 24.17
C HIS A 97 24.68 1.33 24.21
N LEU A 98 23.51 1.07 23.60
CA LEU A 98 22.84 -0.23 23.64
C LEU A 98 23.47 -1.28 22.74
N ASP A 99 24.11 -0.88 21.65
CA ASP A 99 24.81 -1.78 20.72
C ASP A 99 25.96 -2.58 21.38
N HIS A 100 26.35 -2.19 22.60
CA HIS A 100 27.44 -2.81 23.36
C HIS A 100 26.99 -3.61 24.59
N LEU A 101 25.69 -3.70 24.88
CA LEU A 101 25.16 -4.33 26.10
C LEU A 101 24.48 -5.69 25.82
N ALA A 102 24.87 -6.71 26.59
CA ALA A 102 24.29 -8.06 26.56
C ALA A 102 23.22 -8.23 27.66
N ILE A 103 22.14 -7.42 27.61
CA ILE A 103 21.01 -7.46 28.56
C ILE A 103 19.79 -8.11 27.88
N ASP A 104 18.82 -8.57 28.67
CA ASP A 104 17.49 -8.95 28.19
C ASP A 104 16.80 -7.74 27.53
N LEU A 105 16.89 -7.70 26.19
CA LEU A 105 16.65 -6.52 25.37
C LEU A 105 15.16 -6.25 25.09
N GLU A 106 14.26 -7.18 25.35
CA GLU A 106 12.89 -7.10 24.82
C GLU A 106 12.04 -6.00 25.49
N HIS A 107 12.02 -5.94 26.83
CA HIS A 107 11.29 -4.92 27.57
C HIS A 107 11.84 -3.50 27.35
N LEU A 108 13.16 -3.39 27.29
CA LEU A 108 13.86 -2.14 27.02
C LEU A 108 13.57 -1.63 25.60
N ASN A 109 13.66 -2.51 24.59
CA ASN A 109 13.32 -2.18 23.22
C ASN A 109 11.85 -1.76 23.07
N SER A 110 10.91 -2.44 23.73
CA SER A 110 9.49 -2.06 23.71
C SER A 110 9.29 -0.64 24.25
N SER A 111 9.92 -0.32 25.38
CA SER A 111 9.79 1.02 25.98
C SER A 111 10.45 2.11 25.12
N LEU A 112 11.57 1.81 24.48
CA LEU A 112 12.22 2.73 23.53
C LEU A 112 11.38 2.94 22.26
N LEU A 113 10.70 1.91 21.78
CA LEU A 113 9.75 2.04 20.67
C LEU A 113 8.59 2.97 21.03
N GLU A 114 8.02 2.84 22.24
CA GLU A 114 6.98 3.77 22.72
C GLU A 114 7.48 5.23 22.79
N VAL A 115 8.73 5.44 23.25
CA VAL A 115 9.35 6.77 23.23
C VAL A 115 9.45 7.31 21.80
N ARG A 116 9.98 6.52 20.86
CA ARG A 116 10.09 6.91 19.45
C ARG A 116 8.74 7.19 18.81
N ASP A 117 7.74 6.35 19.10
CA ASP A 117 6.38 6.48 18.57
C ASP A 117 5.79 7.82 19.04
N SER A 118 5.95 8.13 20.33
CA SER A 118 5.41 9.35 20.93
C SER A 118 6.14 10.62 20.47
N LEU A 119 7.47 10.59 20.35
CA LEU A 119 8.25 11.71 19.80
C LEU A 119 7.85 11.98 18.35
N TRP A 120 7.72 10.91 17.56
CA TRP A 120 7.25 11.01 16.17
C TRP A 120 5.85 11.60 16.11
N ALA A 121 4.89 11.10 16.89
CA ALA A 121 3.53 11.59 16.87
C ALA A 121 3.46 13.09 17.21
N ILE A 122 4.19 13.55 18.23
CA ILE A 122 4.23 14.97 18.59
C ILE A 122 4.82 15.81 17.44
N GLN A 123 5.91 15.35 16.81
CA GLN A 123 6.61 16.09 15.77
C GLN A 123 5.88 16.06 14.42
N GLN A 124 5.60 14.87 13.91
CA GLN A 124 5.15 14.64 12.55
C GLN A 124 3.63 14.55 12.42
N ASP A 125 2.90 14.33 13.51
CA ASP A 125 1.44 14.35 13.46
C ASP A 125 0.88 15.63 14.09
N ARG A 126 1.27 16.00 15.32
CA ARG A 126 0.67 17.16 16.02
C ARG A 126 1.16 18.51 15.51
N LEU A 127 2.49 18.76 15.54
CA LEU A 127 3.05 20.03 15.07
C LEU A 127 2.78 20.23 13.56
N ARG A 128 2.95 19.17 12.75
CA ARG A 128 2.62 19.20 11.32
C ARG A 128 1.14 19.52 11.07
N THR A 129 0.22 18.94 11.83
CA THR A 129 -1.23 19.25 11.71
C THR A 129 -1.50 20.71 12.02
N ALA A 130 -0.85 21.29 13.04
CA ALA A 130 -1.00 22.71 13.35
C ALA A 130 -0.54 23.61 12.19
N GLU A 131 0.61 23.30 11.55
CA GLU A 131 1.05 24.03 10.34
C GLU A 131 0.11 23.84 9.16
N ALA A 132 -0.37 22.61 8.93
CA ALA A 132 -1.27 22.31 7.82
C ALA A 132 -2.64 23.01 7.97
N VAL A 133 -3.14 23.14 9.21
CA VAL A 133 -4.34 23.92 9.51
C VAL A 133 -4.13 25.41 9.20
N LEU A 134 -2.96 25.97 9.54
CA LEU A 134 -2.60 27.36 9.19
C LEU A 134 -2.53 27.56 7.66
N ASP A 135 -1.94 26.61 6.92
CA ASP A 135 -1.89 26.68 5.45
C ASP A 135 -3.29 26.57 4.82
N LEU A 136 -4.13 25.64 5.28
CA LEU A 136 -5.52 25.48 4.79
C LEU A 136 -6.37 26.73 5.04
N ALA A 137 -6.13 27.44 6.14
CA ALA A 137 -6.80 28.70 6.46
C ALA A 137 -6.24 29.91 5.69
N GLY A 138 -5.09 29.76 5.00
CA GLY A 138 -4.37 30.88 4.39
C GLY A 138 -3.78 31.87 5.40
N GLY A 139 -3.60 31.47 6.66
CA GLY A 139 -3.17 32.34 7.76
C GLY A 139 -3.65 31.85 9.13
N THR A 140 -3.81 32.76 10.09
CA THR A 140 -4.40 32.43 11.39
C THR A 140 -5.91 32.31 11.26
N PRO A 141 -6.51 31.13 11.51
CA PRO A 141 -7.96 30.94 11.38
C PRO A 141 -8.74 31.63 12.50
N GLU A 142 -10.06 31.79 12.29
CA GLU A 142 -10.96 32.11 13.39
C GLU A 142 -11.05 30.91 14.37
N PRO A 143 -11.12 31.14 15.71
CA PRO A 143 -11.21 30.04 16.67
C PRO A 143 -12.38 29.09 16.44
N SER A 144 -13.51 29.58 15.92
CA SER A 144 -14.69 28.78 15.58
C SER A 144 -14.47 27.84 14.39
N SER A 145 -13.60 28.18 13.44
CA SER A 145 -13.33 27.34 12.27
C SER A 145 -12.31 26.22 12.54
N LEU A 146 -11.55 26.29 13.63
CA LEU A 146 -10.51 25.33 13.97
C LEU A 146 -11.00 23.86 13.96
N PRO A 147 -12.12 23.48 14.60
CA PRO A 147 -12.59 22.09 14.59
C PRO A 147 -12.89 21.59 13.16
N GLY A 148 -13.44 22.47 12.32
CA GLY A 148 -13.74 22.18 10.91
C GLY A 148 -12.48 21.97 10.09
N LEU A 149 -11.52 22.89 10.19
CA LEU A 149 -10.21 22.78 9.53
C LEU A 149 -9.45 21.53 9.97
N MET A 150 -9.53 21.17 11.26
CA MET A 150 -8.94 19.93 11.76
C MET A 150 -9.60 18.69 11.14
N SER A 151 -10.93 18.65 11.02
CA SER A 151 -11.62 17.51 10.37
C SER A 151 -11.24 17.38 8.89
N ILE A 152 -11.10 18.50 8.18
CA ILE A 152 -10.63 18.55 6.80
C ILE A 152 -9.19 18.03 6.72
N GLN A 153 -8.30 18.52 7.58
CA GLN A 153 -6.89 18.12 7.60
C GLN A 153 -6.70 16.64 7.97
N THR A 154 -7.44 16.11 8.94
CA THR A 154 -7.43 14.67 9.28
C THR A 154 -7.80 13.83 8.04
N ALA A 155 -8.88 14.21 7.35
CA ALA A 155 -9.32 13.48 6.17
C ALA A 155 -8.27 13.53 5.04
N LEU A 156 -7.75 14.73 4.76
CA LEU A 156 -6.72 14.94 3.74
C LEU A 156 -5.42 14.20 4.05
N SER A 157 -4.98 14.20 5.30
CA SER A 157 -3.77 13.47 5.71
C SER A 157 -3.96 11.96 5.67
N ALA A 158 -5.16 11.46 5.93
CA ALA A 158 -5.50 10.06 5.72
C ALA A 158 -5.50 9.70 4.23
N LEU A 159 -6.05 10.55 3.35
CA LEU A 159 -6.01 10.34 1.90
C LEU A 159 -4.57 10.21 1.37
N ASP A 160 -3.63 11.04 1.84
CA ASP A 160 -2.21 10.96 1.45
C ASP A 160 -1.66 9.53 1.63
N ARG A 161 -2.05 8.85 2.72
CA ARG A 161 -1.63 7.48 3.04
C ARG A 161 -2.43 6.42 2.30
N LEU A 162 -3.66 6.74 1.91
CA LEU A 162 -4.56 5.83 1.18
C LEU A 162 -4.35 5.89 -0.34
N GLU A 163 -3.63 6.87 -0.88
CA GLU A 163 -3.29 6.94 -2.31
C GLU A 163 -2.49 5.71 -2.80
N VAL A 164 -1.74 5.05 -1.91
CA VAL A 164 -1.05 3.77 -2.22
C VAL A 164 -2.03 2.64 -2.59
N ARG A 165 -3.31 2.79 -2.23
CA ARG A 165 -4.37 1.81 -2.52
C ARG A 165 -5.16 2.13 -3.79
N GLY A 166 -5.18 3.40 -4.22
CA GLY A 166 -5.83 3.88 -5.42
C GLY A 166 -5.48 5.35 -5.64
N ARG A 167 -5.02 5.73 -6.85
CA ARG A 167 -4.48 7.08 -7.14
C ARG A 167 -5.09 7.74 -8.37
N ASP A 168 -5.81 7.00 -9.22
CA ASP A 168 -6.30 7.53 -10.50
C ASP A 168 -7.16 8.78 -10.34
N SER A 169 -7.87 8.88 -9.21
CA SER A 169 -8.55 10.10 -8.78
C SER A 169 -8.73 10.11 -7.26
N ALA A 170 -8.96 11.29 -6.70
CA ALA A 170 -9.36 11.46 -5.31
C ALA A 170 -10.41 12.57 -5.20
N GLY A 171 -11.18 12.54 -4.12
CA GLY A 171 -12.14 13.59 -3.84
C GLY A 171 -12.57 13.64 -2.40
N ILE A 172 -13.12 14.78 -2.02
CA ILE A 172 -13.62 15.05 -0.67
C ILE A 172 -14.87 15.91 -0.76
N GLU A 173 -15.85 15.55 0.05
CA GLU A 173 -16.98 16.38 0.41
C GLU A 173 -16.75 16.94 1.81
N VAL A 174 -16.85 18.26 1.93
CA VAL A 174 -16.88 18.99 3.18
C VAL A 174 -18.31 19.46 3.40
N PHE A 175 -19.03 18.75 4.26
CA PHE A 175 -20.40 19.08 4.61
C PHE A 175 -20.41 19.99 5.85
N VAL A 176 -20.99 21.18 5.72
CA VAL A 176 -21.10 22.16 6.80
C VAL A 176 -22.56 22.31 7.21
N ALA A 177 -22.90 21.78 8.39
CA ALA A 177 -24.20 21.99 9.00
C ALA A 177 -24.23 23.35 9.71
N ASN A 178 -25.36 24.05 9.65
CA ASN A 178 -25.61 25.36 10.29
C ASN A 178 -24.64 26.47 9.84
N HIS A 179 -24.29 26.49 8.54
CA HIS A 179 -23.26 27.34 7.95
C HIS A 179 -23.47 28.86 8.09
N ASN A 180 -24.69 29.32 8.43
CA ASN A 180 -25.03 30.73 8.70
C ASN A 180 -24.68 31.73 7.56
N LEU A 181 -24.53 31.26 6.33
CA LEU A 181 -24.22 32.10 5.16
C LEU A 181 -25.47 32.87 4.70
N PRO A 182 -25.32 34.09 4.16
CA PRO A 182 -26.43 34.84 3.62
C PRO A 182 -26.95 34.21 2.31
N PHE A 183 -28.26 34.26 2.08
CA PHE A 183 -28.87 33.74 0.83
C PHE A 183 -28.26 34.32 -0.45
N SER A 184 -27.71 35.54 -0.41
CA SER A 184 -27.01 36.16 -1.53
C SER A 184 -25.72 35.43 -1.94
N ALA A 185 -25.11 34.66 -1.04
CA ALA A 185 -23.92 33.86 -1.31
C ALA A 185 -24.23 32.47 -1.89
N LEU A 186 -25.51 32.05 -1.89
CA LEU A 186 -25.96 30.72 -2.32
C LEU A 186 -26.37 30.66 -3.80
N GLN A 187 -25.64 31.36 -4.66
CA GLN A 187 -25.93 31.43 -6.09
C GLN A 187 -24.64 31.39 -6.92
N GLY A 188 -24.71 30.85 -8.12
CA GLY A 188 -23.60 30.83 -9.07
C GLY A 188 -23.46 29.50 -9.81
N PRO A 189 -22.50 29.40 -10.74
CA PRO A 189 -22.29 28.20 -11.54
C PRO A 189 -21.95 26.97 -10.69
N ARG A 190 -21.24 27.16 -9.58
CA ARG A 190 -20.85 26.08 -8.64
C ARG A 190 -22.05 25.32 -8.05
N PHE A 191 -23.18 26.01 -7.85
CA PHE A 191 -24.41 25.43 -7.30
C PHE A 191 -25.23 24.63 -8.32
N ASN A 192 -24.95 24.82 -9.62
CA ASN A 192 -25.71 24.22 -10.73
C ASN A 192 -24.92 23.14 -11.48
N ASP A 193 -23.79 22.67 -10.94
CA ASP A 193 -23.00 21.63 -11.58
C ASP A 193 -23.73 20.28 -11.52
N ALA A 194 -24.18 19.77 -12.67
CA ALA A 194 -25.05 18.58 -12.75
C ALA A 194 -24.32 17.24 -12.50
N ILE A 195 -22.98 17.24 -12.50
CA ILE A 195 -22.15 16.02 -12.43
C ILE A 195 -21.17 16.01 -11.25
N LEU A 196 -21.29 16.99 -10.35
CA LEU A 196 -20.53 17.10 -9.11
C LEU A 196 -19.00 17.12 -9.35
N ARG A 197 -18.54 17.96 -10.28
CA ARG A 197 -17.11 18.23 -10.53
C ARG A 197 -16.43 18.96 -9.38
N SER A 198 -15.11 19.10 -9.47
CA SER A 198 -14.34 19.85 -8.48
C SER A 198 -14.84 21.30 -8.35
N GLY A 199 -15.03 21.76 -7.11
CA GLY A 199 -15.58 23.07 -6.79
C GLY A 199 -17.12 23.12 -6.78
N ALA A 200 -17.84 22.04 -7.09
CA ALA A 200 -19.30 22.00 -7.00
C ALA A 200 -19.79 22.24 -5.56
N ILE A 201 -20.95 22.88 -5.45
CA ILE A 201 -21.63 23.16 -4.18
C ILE A 201 -23.07 22.65 -4.25
N ARG A 202 -23.58 22.15 -3.13
CA ARG A 202 -24.98 21.78 -2.94
C ARG A 202 -25.58 22.56 -1.78
N ASP A 203 -26.60 23.35 -2.09
CA ASP A 203 -27.42 24.00 -1.06
C ASP A 203 -28.42 22.98 -0.51
N CYS A 204 -28.35 22.75 0.80
CA CYS A 204 -29.20 21.82 1.55
C CYS A 204 -29.98 22.56 2.65
N GLY A 205 -30.33 23.84 2.42
CA GLY A 205 -31.13 24.64 3.33
C GLY A 205 -30.29 25.31 4.42
N GLN A 206 -30.32 24.79 5.65
CA GLN A 206 -29.43 25.27 6.73
C GLN A 206 -28.04 24.62 6.67
N HIS A 207 -27.80 23.79 5.66
CA HIS A 207 -26.60 22.99 5.48
C HIS A 207 -26.10 23.19 4.06
N ILE A 208 -24.82 22.96 3.85
CA ILE A 208 -24.17 23.14 2.55
C ILE A 208 -23.08 22.09 2.37
N ALA A 209 -22.97 21.51 1.18
CA ALA A 209 -21.91 20.56 0.84
C ALA A 209 -20.98 21.16 -0.21
N PHE A 210 -19.68 21.17 0.08
CA PHE A 210 -18.61 21.58 -0.84
C PHE A 210 -17.86 20.35 -1.32
N VAL A 211 -17.63 20.25 -2.62
CA VAL A 211 -16.94 19.08 -3.21
C VAL A 211 -15.68 19.50 -3.94
N TYR A 212 -14.57 18.83 -3.64
CA TYR A 212 -13.27 19.05 -4.28
C TYR A 212 -12.74 17.71 -4.78
N LYS A 213 -12.33 17.66 -6.04
CA LYS A 213 -11.91 16.45 -6.71
C LYS A 213 -10.69 16.71 -7.58
N ASN A 214 -9.94 15.64 -7.84
CA ASN A 214 -8.95 15.61 -8.89
C ASN A 214 -8.96 14.23 -9.54
N ALA A 215 -8.86 14.19 -10.86
CA ALA A 215 -8.70 12.94 -11.60
C ALA A 215 -7.45 13.05 -12.46
N ALA A 216 -6.44 12.27 -12.10
CA ALA A 216 -5.15 12.25 -12.77
C ALA A 216 -4.67 10.81 -12.86
N GLU A 217 -4.86 10.23 -14.05
CA GLU A 217 -4.35 8.89 -14.41
C GLU A 217 -2.84 8.77 -14.18
N ILE A 218 -2.11 9.88 -14.13
CA ILE A 218 -0.66 9.95 -14.03
C ILE A 218 -0.23 10.96 -12.98
N GLY A 219 0.88 10.68 -12.31
CA GLY A 219 1.59 11.55 -11.38
C GLY A 219 2.03 10.76 -10.15
N ASP A 220 2.48 11.48 -9.13
CA ASP A 220 3.07 10.90 -7.94
C ASP A 220 2.06 10.83 -6.79
N LEU A 221 2.38 10.02 -5.77
CA LEU A 221 1.61 9.99 -4.53
C LEU A 221 1.64 11.38 -3.88
N GLY A 222 0.46 11.90 -3.56
CA GLY A 222 0.25 13.20 -2.95
C GLY A 222 -0.25 14.28 -3.94
N ASP A 223 -0.19 14.04 -5.25
CA ASP A 223 -0.56 15.05 -6.25
C ASP A 223 -2.06 15.41 -6.19
N ASN A 224 -2.94 14.41 -6.09
CA ASN A 224 -4.39 14.68 -6.05
C ASN A 224 -4.74 15.47 -4.80
N THR A 225 -4.22 15.03 -3.65
CA THR A 225 -4.41 15.65 -2.35
C THR A 225 -3.82 17.07 -2.27
N ASN A 226 -2.74 17.37 -2.99
CA ASN A 226 -2.18 18.72 -3.10
C ASN A 226 -3.09 19.66 -3.91
N ILE A 227 -3.65 19.17 -5.03
CA ILE A 227 -4.61 19.93 -5.83
C ILE A 227 -5.88 20.23 -5.01
N ILE A 228 -6.38 19.22 -4.28
CA ILE A 228 -7.55 19.38 -3.40
C ILE A 228 -7.26 20.41 -2.28
N ARG A 229 -6.08 20.37 -1.63
CA ARG A 229 -5.66 21.36 -0.63
C ARG A 229 -5.65 22.77 -1.21
N ALA A 230 -5.07 22.94 -2.40
CA ALA A 230 -5.01 24.24 -3.06
C ALA A 230 -6.41 24.80 -3.34
N ALA A 231 -7.34 23.95 -3.80
CA ALA A 231 -8.73 24.34 -4.04
C ALA A 231 -9.43 24.77 -2.74
N ILE A 232 -9.32 23.99 -1.66
CA ILE A 232 -9.88 24.30 -0.33
C ILE A 232 -9.32 25.62 0.22
N ARG A 233 -7.99 25.80 0.15
CA ARG A 233 -7.31 27.02 0.63
C ARG A 233 -7.80 28.27 -0.09
N SER A 234 -8.15 28.15 -1.37
CA SER A 234 -8.62 29.27 -2.19
C SER A 234 -10.13 29.54 -2.11
N ASP A 235 -10.89 28.75 -1.35
CA ASP A 235 -12.35 28.83 -1.34
C ASP A 235 -12.88 29.68 -0.17
N GLU A 236 -13.02 30.98 -0.43
CA GLU A 236 -13.50 31.95 0.56
C GLU A 236 -14.88 31.60 1.15
N LEU A 237 -15.77 31.00 0.34
CA LEU A 237 -17.12 30.65 0.79
C LEU A 237 -17.11 29.47 1.77
N LEU A 238 -16.21 28.50 1.57
CA LEU A 238 -16.00 27.44 2.55
C LEU A 238 -15.47 28.03 3.85
N GLN A 239 -14.48 28.93 3.79
CA GLN A 239 -13.89 29.55 4.98
C GLN A 239 -14.94 30.31 5.80
N GLU A 240 -15.84 31.05 5.14
CA GLU A 240 -16.95 31.73 5.81
C GLU A 240 -17.96 30.74 6.41
N ALA A 241 -18.28 29.66 5.71
CA ALA A 241 -19.23 28.64 6.18
C ALA A 241 -18.76 27.94 7.46
N ILE A 242 -17.48 27.56 7.52
CA ILE A 242 -16.92 26.83 8.68
C ILE A 242 -16.66 27.75 9.88
N ALA A 243 -16.57 29.06 9.68
CA ALA A 243 -16.37 30.04 10.76
C ALA A 243 -17.65 30.30 11.58
N GLY A 244 -18.82 29.86 11.10
CA GLY A 244 -20.08 29.99 11.84
C GLY A 244 -19.99 29.35 13.25
N PRO A 245 -20.52 30.02 14.30
CA PRO A 245 -20.33 29.57 15.69
C PRO A 245 -21.01 28.23 16.02
N GLU A 246 -22.08 27.89 15.28
CA GLU A 246 -22.80 26.62 15.40
C GLU A 246 -22.47 25.65 14.26
N SER A 247 -21.48 26.01 13.42
CA SER A 247 -21.11 25.22 12.27
C SER A 247 -20.49 23.90 12.70
N GLN A 248 -20.98 22.80 12.13
CA GLN A 248 -20.43 21.46 12.34
C GLN A 248 -19.99 20.90 11.00
N VAL A 249 -18.78 20.35 10.98
CA VAL A 249 -18.17 19.84 9.74
C VAL A 249 -18.09 18.32 9.80
N THR A 250 -18.72 17.68 8.82
CA THR A 250 -18.56 16.26 8.50
C THR A 250 -17.79 16.17 7.19
N VAL A 251 -16.81 15.28 7.14
CA VAL A 251 -15.98 15.10 5.95
C VAL A 251 -16.12 13.68 5.44
N LEU A 252 -16.38 13.52 4.15
CA LEU A 252 -16.43 12.24 3.45
C LEU A 252 -15.47 12.31 2.26
N GLY A 253 -14.47 11.44 2.22
CA GLY A 253 -13.44 11.45 1.19
C GLY A 253 -13.17 10.08 0.61
N HIS A 254 -12.50 10.07 -0.53
CA HIS A 254 -12.19 8.86 -1.26
C HIS A 254 -10.95 9.00 -2.13
N THR A 255 -10.18 7.91 -2.23
CA THR A 255 -9.22 7.71 -3.32
C THR A 255 -9.65 6.52 -4.17
N ARG A 256 -9.66 6.71 -5.49
CA ARG A 256 -10.26 5.76 -6.43
C ARG A 256 -9.21 5.13 -7.33
N TRP A 257 -9.34 3.82 -7.46
CA TRP A 257 -8.83 3.02 -8.57
C TRP A 257 -10.02 2.65 -9.45
N ALA A 258 -10.02 3.06 -10.71
CA ALA A 258 -11.18 2.84 -11.56
C ALA A 258 -11.33 1.36 -11.96
N SER A 259 -12.33 0.66 -11.43
CA SER A 259 -12.77 -0.68 -11.88
C SER A 259 -13.95 -0.58 -12.86
N VAL A 260 -14.96 0.21 -12.52
CA VAL A 260 -16.14 0.50 -13.34
C VAL A 260 -16.23 2.01 -13.59
N GLY A 261 -16.25 2.41 -14.86
CA GLY A 261 -16.34 3.80 -15.31
C GLY A 261 -14.97 4.46 -15.53
N VAL A 262 -14.90 5.42 -16.45
CA VAL A 262 -13.65 6.08 -16.86
C VAL A 262 -13.01 6.88 -15.71
N ILE A 263 -11.72 7.19 -15.83
CA ILE A 263 -11.02 8.11 -14.93
C ILE A 263 -11.40 9.53 -15.32
N SER A 264 -12.27 10.17 -14.54
CA SER A 264 -12.64 11.59 -14.68
C SER A 264 -13.20 12.14 -13.36
N GLU A 265 -13.25 13.46 -13.21
CA GLU A 265 -13.80 14.09 -11.99
C GLU A 265 -15.26 13.69 -11.72
N ALA A 266 -16.07 13.54 -12.77
CA ALA A 266 -17.46 13.10 -12.65
C ALA A 266 -17.60 11.69 -12.05
N ASN A 267 -16.59 10.84 -12.26
CA ASN A 267 -16.54 9.47 -11.75
C ASN A 267 -15.72 9.34 -10.46
N ALA A 268 -14.97 10.37 -10.07
CA ALA A 268 -14.29 10.41 -8.78
C ALA A 268 -15.32 10.55 -7.66
N HIS A 269 -15.14 9.80 -6.58
CA HIS A 269 -16.03 9.87 -5.42
C HIS A 269 -15.62 11.04 -4.50
N PRO A 270 -16.53 11.60 -3.67
CA PRO A 270 -17.93 11.21 -3.49
C PRO A 270 -18.83 11.48 -4.71
N VAL A 271 -19.90 10.70 -4.83
CA VAL A 271 -21.01 10.94 -5.77
C VAL A 271 -22.28 11.27 -4.99
N ASP A 272 -23.18 12.08 -5.57
CA ASP A 272 -24.41 12.53 -4.89
C ASP A 272 -25.69 11.86 -5.44
N SER A 273 -26.84 12.18 -4.84
CA SER A 273 -28.16 11.65 -5.23
C SER A 273 -28.84 12.37 -6.40
N GLN A 274 -28.21 13.39 -7.01
CA GLN A 274 -28.85 14.19 -8.06
C GLN A 274 -29.01 13.41 -9.38
N GLU A 275 -30.17 13.59 -10.03
CA GLU A 275 -30.53 13.03 -11.35
C GLU A 275 -30.86 14.19 -12.31
N ILE A 276 -30.67 14.00 -13.63
CA ILE A 276 -30.71 15.09 -14.63
C ILE A 276 -32.02 15.90 -14.61
N ASN A 277 -33.18 15.23 -14.48
CA ASN A 277 -34.49 15.90 -14.50
C ASN A 277 -35.24 15.79 -13.17
N SER A 278 -34.56 15.44 -12.07
CA SER A 278 -35.19 15.31 -10.76
C SER A 278 -34.68 16.41 -9.83
N SER A 279 -35.61 17.25 -9.37
CA SER A 279 -35.38 18.22 -8.29
C SER A 279 -36.28 17.86 -7.09
N ASN A 280 -35.93 18.30 -5.88
CA ASN A 280 -36.63 18.02 -4.61
C ASN A 280 -36.59 16.57 -4.08
N LYS A 281 -35.41 15.97 -3.98
CA LYS A 281 -35.19 14.75 -3.18
C LYS A 281 -34.16 15.00 -2.07
N PRO A 282 -34.16 14.21 -0.99
CA PRO A 282 -33.14 14.29 0.05
C PRO A 282 -31.73 14.21 -0.55
N TYR A 283 -30.86 15.12 -0.12
CA TYR A 283 -29.46 15.10 -0.54
C TYR A 283 -28.71 14.01 0.21
N VAL A 284 -28.11 13.09 -0.56
CA VAL A 284 -27.30 12.01 -0.04
C VAL A 284 -26.01 11.98 -0.86
N SER A 285 -24.88 11.82 -0.18
CA SER A 285 -23.59 11.55 -0.78
C SER A 285 -23.11 10.17 -0.37
N ALA A 286 -22.31 9.54 -1.24
CA ALA A 286 -21.70 8.27 -0.92
C ALA A 286 -20.35 8.06 -1.62
N VAL A 287 -19.56 7.17 -1.03
CA VAL A 287 -18.34 6.62 -1.58
C VAL A 287 -18.43 5.09 -1.56
N LEU A 288 -17.81 4.45 -2.55
CA LEU A 288 -17.82 2.99 -2.72
C LEU A 288 -16.39 2.48 -2.91
N ASN A 289 -16.06 1.42 -2.19
CA ASN A 289 -14.98 0.51 -2.50
C ASN A 289 -15.55 -0.85 -2.91
N GLY A 290 -14.99 -1.44 -3.96
CA GLY A 290 -15.53 -2.66 -4.56
C GLY A 290 -16.48 -2.34 -5.71
N ASP A 291 -17.26 -3.33 -6.11
CA ASP A 291 -18.13 -3.25 -7.29
C ASP A 291 -19.56 -3.69 -6.92
N ILE A 292 -20.56 -3.01 -7.48
CA ILE A 292 -21.97 -3.40 -7.42
C ILE A 292 -22.32 -4.10 -8.73
N ASP A 293 -22.34 -5.43 -8.72
CA ASP A 293 -22.47 -6.25 -9.93
C ASP A 293 -23.80 -6.03 -10.67
N ASN A 294 -24.87 -5.74 -9.93
CA ASN A 294 -26.22 -5.55 -10.45
C ASN A 294 -26.62 -4.07 -10.64
N TYR A 295 -25.67 -3.13 -10.70
CA TYR A 295 -25.97 -1.68 -10.73
C TYR A 295 -26.82 -1.26 -11.95
N MET A 296 -26.60 -1.87 -13.12
CA MET A 296 -27.37 -1.56 -14.33
C MET A 296 -28.83 -1.97 -14.20
N ASP A 297 -29.08 -3.18 -13.67
CA ASP A 297 -30.43 -3.69 -13.43
C ASP A 297 -31.17 -2.83 -12.41
N LEU A 298 -30.48 -2.41 -11.34
CA LEU A 298 -31.01 -1.51 -10.33
C LEU A 298 -31.34 -0.13 -10.93
N ALA A 299 -30.47 0.40 -11.79
CA ALA A 299 -30.69 1.68 -12.45
C ALA A 299 -31.93 1.63 -13.36
N GLU A 300 -32.11 0.56 -14.12
CA GLU A 300 -33.27 0.36 -14.99
C GLU A 300 -34.56 0.12 -14.19
N LEU A 301 -34.54 -0.81 -13.23
CA LEU A 301 -35.70 -1.17 -12.40
C LEU A 301 -36.27 0.03 -11.64
N GLN A 302 -35.38 0.92 -11.21
CA GLN A 302 -35.73 2.10 -10.41
C GLN A 302 -35.92 3.35 -11.27
N ASN A 303 -35.81 3.23 -12.60
CA ASN A 303 -35.86 4.35 -13.55
C ASN A 303 -34.96 5.51 -13.10
N LEU A 304 -33.66 5.24 -12.92
CA LEU A 304 -32.68 6.26 -12.58
C LEU A 304 -32.27 7.07 -13.82
N GLU A 305 -32.26 8.39 -13.72
CA GLU A 305 -31.84 9.30 -14.79
C GLU A 305 -30.45 9.90 -14.51
N VAL A 306 -29.42 9.09 -14.75
CA VAL A 306 -28.01 9.45 -14.51
C VAL A 306 -27.38 10.10 -15.74
N SER A 307 -26.55 11.13 -15.53
CA SER A 307 -25.78 11.77 -16.60
C SER A 307 -24.87 10.75 -17.32
N PRO A 308 -24.80 10.74 -18.66
CA PRO A 308 -23.90 9.87 -19.41
C PRO A 308 -22.41 10.04 -19.09
N GLU A 309 -22.02 11.19 -18.52
CA GLU A 309 -20.64 11.44 -18.07
C GLU A 309 -20.28 10.68 -16.77
N ILE A 310 -21.29 10.29 -15.99
CA ILE A 310 -21.14 9.47 -14.79
C ILE A 310 -21.37 8.01 -15.17
N THR A 311 -20.27 7.28 -15.27
CA THR A 311 -20.19 5.88 -15.72
C THR A 311 -19.84 4.90 -14.61
N THR A 312 -19.63 5.39 -13.38
CA THR A 312 -19.37 4.56 -12.20
C THR A 312 -20.68 3.99 -11.62
N ASP A 313 -20.60 2.74 -11.19
CA ASP A 313 -21.62 2.03 -10.44
C ASP A 313 -21.98 2.70 -9.11
N ALA A 314 -21.03 3.36 -8.45
CA ALA A 314 -21.23 4.04 -7.17
C ALA A 314 -22.40 5.04 -7.16
N LYS A 315 -22.76 5.61 -8.32
CA LYS A 315 -23.86 6.59 -8.45
C LYS A 315 -25.22 6.02 -8.07
N VAL A 316 -25.43 4.70 -8.18
CA VAL A 316 -26.70 4.09 -7.78
C VAL A 316 -26.91 4.16 -6.25
N VAL A 317 -25.83 4.18 -5.46
CA VAL A 317 -25.89 4.16 -4.00
C VAL A 317 -26.65 5.37 -3.42
N PRO A 318 -26.17 6.63 -3.57
CA PRO A 318 -26.86 7.78 -2.99
C PRO A 318 -28.23 8.02 -3.63
N THR A 319 -28.40 7.70 -4.92
CA THR A 319 -29.65 7.89 -5.65
C THR A 319 -30.75 6.98 -5.09
N LEU A 320 -30.44 5.71 -4.80
CA LEU A 320 -31.40 4.76 -4.25
C LEU A 320 -31.70 5.02 -2.77
N ILE A 321 -30.71 5.42 -1.97
CA ILE A 321 -30.93 5.84 -0.58
C ILE A 321 -31.88 7.04 -0.56
N SER A 322 -31.61 8.06 -1.39
CA SER A 322 -32.44 9.26 -1.51
C SER A 322 -33.89 8.91 -1.91
N LYS A 323 -34.09 8.01 -2.88
CA LYS A 323 -35.42 7.49 -3.23
C LYS A 323 -36.09 6.79 -2.05
N GLN A 324 -35.37 5.93 -1.32
CA GLN A 324 -35.92 5.21 -0.17
C GLN A 324 -36.36 6.17 0.95
N LEU A 325 -35.58 7.22 1.23
CA LEU A 325 -35.87 8.27 2.22
C LEU A 325 -37.16 9.04 1.92
N THR A 326 -37.61 9.13 0.66
CA THR A 326 -38.90 9.74 0.33
C THR A 326 -40.10 8.94 0.85
N SER A 327 -39.89 7.64 1.12
CA SER A 327 -40.94 6.69 1.54
C SER A 327 -40.72 6.12 2.95
N ASN A 328 -39.53 6.31 3.53
CA ASN A 328 -39.14 5.82 4.84
C ASN A 328 -38.51 6.96 5.66
N SER A 329 -39.08 7.26 6.84
CA SER A 329 -38.55 8.30 7.73
C SER A 329 -37.36 7.85 8.58
N ASN A 330 -37.07 6.54 8.63
CA ASN A 330 -35.92 6.00 9.33
C ASN A 330 -34.72 5.89 8.37
N ASP A 331 -33.75 6.78 8.55
CA ASP A 331 -32.52 6.87 7.75
C ASP A 331 -31.71 5.56 7.74
N LEU A 332 -31.50 4.94 8.90
CA LEU A 332 -30.74 3.69 9.00
C LEU A 332 -31.45 2.54 8.28
N GLU A 333 -32.77 2.45 8.39
CA GLU A 333 -33.54 1.45 7.65
C GLU A 333 -33.61 1.73 6.15
N ALA A 334 -33.65 3.00 5.74
CA ALA A 334 -33.56 3.36 4.33
C ALA A 334 -32.21 2.93 3.74
N PHE A 335 -31.11 3.25 4.44
CA PHE A 335 -29.76 2.82 4.07
C PHE A 335 -29.65 1.29 4.02
N ARG A 336 -30.04 0.58 5.08
CA ARG A 336 -30.00 -0.89 5.16
C ARG A 336 -30.79 -1.53 4.03
N ALA A 337 -32.05 -1.09 3.82
CA ALA A 337 -32.90 -1.64 2.78
C ALA A 337 -32.28 -1.46 1.38
N THR A 338 -31.66 -0.31 1.11
CA THR A 338 -30.97 -0.06 -0.16
C THR A 338 -29.76 -0.98 -0.34
N VAL A 339 -28.83 -1.01 0.61
CA VAL A 339 -27.59 -1.81 0.45
C VAL A 339 -27.86 -3.32 0.42
N SER A 340 -28.96 -3.78 1.00
CA SER A 340 -29.39 -5.19 0.91
C SER A 340 -29.83 -5.62 -0.49
N THR A 341 -30.08 -4.68 -1.41
CA THR A 341 -30.38 -4.99 -2.82
C THR A 341 -29.15 -5.17 -3.70
N PHE A 342 -27.96 -4.87 -3.17
CA PHE A 342 -26.73 -4.90 -3.94
C PHE A 342 -26.10 -6.30 -3.95
N GLU A 343 -25.61 -6.69 -5.12
CA GLU A 343 -24.81 -7.89 -5.34
C GLU A 343 -23.34 -7.49 -5.57
N GLY A 344 -22.40 -8.29 -5.05
CA GLY A 344 -20.96 -8.03 -5.14
C GLY A 344 -20.25 -7.95 -3.79
N SER A 345 -18.99 -7.52 -3.82
CA SER A 345 -18.18 -7.25 -2.61
C SER A 345 -17.97 -5.75 -2.49
N MET A 346 -18.46 -5.15 -1.41
CA MET A 346 -18.54 -3.71 -1.29
C MET A 346 -18.31 -3.20 0.14
N ALA A 347 -17.69 -2.04 0.23
CA ALA A 347 -17.66 -1.19 1.41
C ALA A 347 -18.20 0.19 1.01
N ILE A 348 -19.19 0.67 1.73
CA ILE A 348 -19.91 1.92 1.43
C ILE A 348 -19.87 2.82 2.65
N ALA A 349 -19.61 4.10 2.44
CA ALA A 349 -19.89 5.14 3.41
C ALA A 349 -20.81 6.19 2.79
N SER A 350 -21.85 6.60 3.51
CA SER A 350 -22.86 7.53 3.02
C SER A 350 -23.26 8.54 4.08
N HIS A 351 -23.46 9.79 3.64
CA HIS A 351 -23.90 10.91 4.44
C HIS A 351 -25.23 11.45 3.91
N ASN A 352 -26.15 11.78 4.81
CA ASN A 352 -27.48 12.32 4.51
C ASN A 352 -27.62 13.72 5.12
N ALA A 353 -27.99 14.71 4.30
CA ALA A 353 -28.15 16.09 4.76
C ALA A 353 -29.25 16.25 5.82
N ASP A 354 -30.29 15.41 5.82
CA ASP A 354 -31.40 15.50 6.79
C ASP A 354 -30.98 15.03 8.20
N GLN A 355 -29.89 14.25 8.30
CA GLN A 355 -29.28 13.82 9.56
C GLN A 355 -27.78 14.16 9.55
N PRO A 356 -27.42 15.46 9.60
CA PRO A 356 -26.07 15.93 9.28
C PRO A 356 -24.98 15.44 10.25
N HIS A 357 -25.38 15.04 11.46
CA HIS A 357 -24.51 14.50 12.52
C HIS A 357 -24.30 12.98 12.43
N LYS A 358 -24.85 12.31 11.41
CA LYS A 358 -24.76 10.85 11.26
C LYS A 358 -24.09 10.43 9.96
N LEU A 359 -23.42 9.29 10.02
CA LEU A 359 -22.80 8.63 8.87
C LEU A 359 -23.14 7.14 8.91
N SER A 360 -23.56 6.61 7.77
CA SER A 360 -23.91 5.20 7.62
C SER A 360 -22.84 4.47 6.81
N LEU A 361 -22.46 3.28 7.29
CA LEU A 361 -21.41 2.41 6.76
C LEU A 361 -21.99 1.04 6.47
N ALA A 362 -21.60 0.41 5.37
CA ALA A 362 -21.95 -0.97 5.05
C ALA A 362 -20.72 -1.73 4.54
N LEU A 363 -20.56 -2.99 4.97
CA LEU A 363 -19.51 -3.89 4.50
C LEU A 363 -20.09 -5.28 4.22
N ARG A 364 -19.86 -5.79 3.01
CA ARG A 364 -20.25 -7.14 2.59
C ARG A 364 -19.20 -7.76 1.66
N GLY A 365 -18.90 -9.03 1.91
CA GLY A 365 -17.87 -9.80 1.19
C GLY A 365 -16.47 -9.70 1.81
N SER A 366 -15.54 -10.50 1.29
CA SER A 366 -14.16 -10.66 1.80
C SER A 366 -13.16 -9.65 1.20
N GLY A 367 -13.59 -8.91 0.18
CA GLY A 367 -12.72 -8.10 -0.68
C GLY A 367 -12.36 -6.72 -0.12
N GLN A 368 -13.12 -6.22 0.84
CA GLN A 368 -13.05 -4.85 1.33
C GLN A 368 -12.93 -4.81 2.87
N ALA A 369 -12.49 -3.68 3.41
CA ALA A 369 -12.42 -3.46 4.85
C ALA A 369 -12.89 -2.06 5.21
N ILE A 370 -13.42 -1.92 6.44
CA ILE A 370 -13.71 -0.65 7.09
C ILE A 370 -13.26 -0.76 8.56
N TYR A 371 -12.56 0.27 9.00
CA TYR A 371 -12.13 0.47 10.38
C TYR A 371 -12.80 1.75 10.89
N VAL A 372 -13.45 1.67 12.05
CA VAL A 372 -14.02 2.81 12.76
C VAL A 372 -13.07 3.15 13.91
N GLY A 373 -12.21 4.15 13.68
CA GLY A 373 -11.34 4.72 14.70
C GLY A 373 -12.14 5.49 15.74
N ILE A 374 -11.87 5.20 17.00
CA ILE A 374 -12.44 5.91 18.14
C ILE A 374 -11.37 6.89 18.62
N ALA A 375 -11.61 8.17 18.38
CA ALA A 375 -10.70 9.26 18.72
C ALA A 375 -11.36 10.21 19.72
N ASP A 376 -10.56 11.13 20.24
CA ASP A 376 -11.01 12.12 21.20
C ASP A 376 -12.04 13.08 20.57
N ASN A 377 -13.31 12.93 20.98
CA ASN A 377 -14.47 13.67 20.46
C ASN A 377 -14.64 13.54 18.92
N SER A 378 -14.17 12.45 18.32
CA SER A 378 -14.35 12.17 16.90
C SER A 378 -14.41 10.67 16.59
N TYR A 379 -15.04 10.33 15.46
CA TYR A 379 -14.82 9.06 14.76
C TYR A 379 -14.03 9.32 13.49
N VAL A 380 -13.02 8.49 13.25
CA VAL A 380 -12.22 8.50 12.01
C VAL A 380 -12.41 7.15 11.33
N VAL A 381 -13.18 7.14 10.25
CA VAL A 381 -13.46 5.94 9.47
C VAL A 381 -12.45 5.83 8.35
N ALA A 382 -11.80 4.69 8.18
CA ALA A 382 -11.01 4.45 6.98
C ALA A 382 -11.11 3.00 6.50
N SER A 383 -10.88 2.77 5.21
CA SER A 383 -10.86 1.40 4.66
C SER A 383 -9.55 0.63 4.95
N GLU A 384 -8.55 1.29 5.51
CA GLU A 384 -7.29 0.70 5.97
C GLU A 384 -6.86 1.32 7.31
N PRO A 385 -6.14 0.59 8.18
CA PRO A 385 -5.65 1.13 9.45
C PRO A 385 -4.79 2.38 9.27
N TYR A 386 -4.09 2.51 8.14
CA TYR A 386 -3.22 3.65 7.82
C TYR A 386 -3.97 4.99 7.80
N GLY A 387 -5.25 4.98 7.41
CA GLY A 387 -6.10 6.17 7.45
C GLY A 387 -6.63 6.52 8.84
N VAL A 388 -6.43 5.64 9.83
CA VAL A 388 -6.96 5.78 11.20
C VAL A 388 -5.87 6.17 12.20
N VAL A 389 -4.68 5.57 12.07
CA VAL A 389 -3.63 5.52 13.12
C VAL A 389 -3.05 6.88 13.53
N GLU A 390 -3.15 7.90 12.68
CA GLU A 390 -2.76 9.26 13.06
C GLU A 390 -3.64 9.78 14.21
N ASP A 391 -4.97 9.71 14.07
CA ASP A 391 -5.86 10.37 15.02
C ASP A 391 -6.54 9.40 16.01
N ALA A 392 -6.64 8.11 15.70
CA ALA A 392 -7.17 7.10 16.61
C ALA A 392 -6.18 5.96 16.86
N SER A 393 -5.90 5.66 18.13
CA SER A 393 -5.10 4.49 18.54
C SER A 393 -5.95 3.25 18.80
N GLN A 394 -7.28 3.36 18.71
CA GLN A 394 -8.22 2.27 18.91
C GLN A 394 -9.25 2.26 17.80
N TRP A 395 -9.65 1.08 17.34
CA TRP A 395 -10.67 0.93 16.31
C TRP A 395 -11.52 -0.31 16.46
N ILE A 396 -12.69 -0.26 15.81
CA ILE A 396 -13.54 -1.41 15.54
C ILE A 396 -13.33 -1.79 14.07
N ARG A 397 -13.00 -3.05 13.79
CA ARG A 397 -12.94 -3.60 12.43
C ARG A 397 -14.30 -4.20 12.07
N MET A 398 -14.88 -3.77 10.95
CA MET A 398 -16.11 -4.38 10.44
C MET A 398 -15.84 -5.77 9.83
N ASP A 399 -16.81 -6.67 9.95
CA ASP A 399 -16.78 -8.01 9.36
C ASP A 399 -17.76 -8.08 8.17
N GLY A 400 -17.24 -8.42 6.99
CA GLY A 400 -18.01 -8.51 5.75
C GLY A 400 -18.59 -9.89 5.44
N GLU A 401 -18.20 -10.94 6.18
CA GLU A 401 -18.47 -12.34 5.82
C GLU A 401 -19.25 -13.10 6.88
N LYS A 402 -19.01 -12.81 8.17
CA LYS A 402 -19.61 -13.58 9.26
C LYS A 402 -21.13 -13.36 9.30
N PRO A 403 -21.95 -14.43 9.17
CA PRO A 403 -23.38 -14.31 9.30
C PRO A 403 -23.80 -14.10 10.76
N ALA A 404 -24.78 -13.21 10.98
CA ALA A 404 -25.41 -13.06 12.29
C ALA A 404 -26.29 -14.27 12.64
N ASP A 405 -26.93 -14.89 11.64
CA ASP A 405 -27.73 -16.10 11.78
C ASP A 405 -27.16 -17.24 10.91
N PRO A 406 -26.54 -18.28 11.50
CA PRO A 406 -26.05 -19.45 10.78
C PRO A 406 -27.14 -20.21 10.01
N GLN A 407 -28.42 -20.06 10.35
CA GLN A 407 -29.53 -20.69 9.62
C GLN A 407 -29.90 -19.90 8.36
N ASN A 408 -29.49 -18.64 8.27
CA ASN A 408 -29.73 -17.77 7.13
C ASN A 408 -28.45 -16.99 6.75
N PRO A 409 -27.40 -17.71 6.31
CA PRO A 409 -26.06 -17.13 6.23
C PRO A 409 -25.94 -16.08 5.12
N ILE A 410 -26.71 -16.18 4.04
CA ILE A 410 -26.58 -15.29 2.88
C ILE A 410 -27.14 -13.89 3.16
N SER A 411 -28.29 -13.81 3.84
CA SER A 411 -28.96 -12.53 4.09
C SER A 411 -28.55 -11.86 5.39
N SER A 412 -27.93 -12.60 6.31
CA SER A 412 -27.43 -12.08 7.59
C SER A 412 -25.92 -11.82 7.60
N ALA A 413 -25.19 -12.11 6.51
CA ALA A 413 -23.76 -11.84 6.37
C ALA A 413 -23.47 -10.36 6.10
N GLY A 414 -22.34 -9.91 6.63
CA GLY A 414 -21.90 -8.51 6.55
C GLY A 414 -22.43 -7.66 7.69
N GLN A 415 -21.96 -6.42 7.76
CA GLN A 415 -22.27 -5.49 8.84
C GLN A 415 -22.65 -4.11 8.30
N ILE A 416 -23.56 -3.46 9.01
CA ILE A 416 -23.97 -2.08 8.80
C ILE A 416 -23.74 -1.32 10.11
N ILE A 417 -23.12 -0.15 10.04
CA ILE A 417 -22.87 0.72 11.20
C ILE A 417 -23.43 2.11 10.91
N GLN A 418 -24.14 2.70 11.87
CA GLN A 418 -24.43 4.14 11.89
C GLN A 418 -23.67 4.79 13.05
N LEU A 419 -22.92 5.83 12.72
CA LEU A 419 -22.18 6.67 13.66
C LEU A 419 -22.96 7.94 13.97
N ASP A 420 -22.91 8.40 15.22
CA ASP A 420 -23.54 9.63 15.71
C ASP A 420 -22.49 10.57 16.31
N ALA A 421 -22.20 11.67 15.60
CA ALA A 421 -21.20 12.66 15.99
C ALA A 421 -21.52 13.34 17.34
N THR A 422 -22.78 13.35 17.79
CA THR A 422 -23.14 13.94 19.10
C THR A 422 -22.58 13.15 20.29
N LYS A 423 -22.13 11.91 20.04
CA LYS A 423 -21.51 11.01 21.01
C LYS A 423 -20.13 10.55 20.55
N ALA A 424 -19.48 11.34 19.70
CA ALA A 424 -18.21 10.97 19.11
C ALA A 424 -17.14 10.65 20.16
N GLY A 425 -16.35 9.61 19.92
CA GLY A 425 -15.36 9.08 20.87
C GLY A 425 -15.90 8.09 21.92
N ASP A 426 -17.21 7.81 21.94
CA ASP A 426 -17.82 6.79 22.81
C ASP A 426 -18.44 5.65 21.97
N LEU A 427 -18.54 4.42 22.48
CA LEU A 427 -19.26 3.33 21.81
C LEU A 427 -20.77 3.58 21.71
N GLN A 428 -21.34 4.41 22.57
CA GLN A 428 -22.78 4.75 22.57
C GLN A 428 -23.24 5.49 21.31
N GLY A 429 -22.32 6.08 20.55
CA GLY A 429 -22.59 6.67 19.24
C GLY A 429 -22.46 5.68 18.08
N VAL A 430 -22.19 4.39 18.35
CA VAL A 430 -22.04 3.34 17.33
C VAL A 430 -23.23 2.40 17.40
N THR A 431 -24.10 2.44 16.38
CA THR A 431 -25.19 1.47 16.20
C THR A 431 -24.81 0.48 15.11
N ARG A 432 -24.84 -0.83 15.39
CA ARG A 432 -24.43 -1.88 14.42
C ARG A 432 -25.53 -2.93 14.23
N LEU A 433 -25.81 -3.24 12.96
CA LEU A 433 -26.81 -4.19 12.50
C LEU A 433 -26.20 -5.19 11.50
N ALA A 434 -26.82 -6.36 11.37
CA ALA A 434 -26.67 -7.22 10.21
C ALA A 434 -27.57 -6.75 9.05
N TYR A 435 -27.34 -7.27 7.84
CA TYR A 435 -28.11 -6.92 6.64
C TYR A 435 -29.60 -7.30 6.73
N ASP A 436 -29.95 -8.33 7.51
CA ASP A 436 -31.33 -8.74 7.80
C ASP A 436 -32.03 -7.89 8.88
N GLY A 437 -31.31 -6.95 9.49
CA GLY A 437 -31.80 -6.07 10.56
C GLY A 437 -31.53 -6.59 11.98
N THR A 438 -30.86 -7.73 12.14
CA THR A 438 -30.47 -8.24 13.46
C THR A 438 -29.51 -7.26 14.15
N GLU A 439 -29.78 -6.90 15.40
CA GLU A 439 -28.87 -6.06 16.18
C GLU A 439 -27.59 -6.81 16.53
N LEU A 440 -26.44 -6.15 16.32
CA LEU A 440 -25.12 -6.66 16.63
C LEU A 440 -24.38 -5.68 17.56
N PRO A 441 -24.71 -5.60 18.86
CA PRO A 441 -24.06 -4.65 19.77
C PRO A 441 -22.54 -4.77 19.74
N VAL A 442 -21.85 -3.63 19.72
CA VAL A 442 -20.38 -3.59 19.80
C VAL A 442 -19.94 -3.80 21.24
N ARG A 443 -19.02 -4.73 21.47
CA ARG A 443 -18.46 -5.03 22.78
C ARG A 443 -17.05 -4.46 22.94
N THR A 444 -16.65 -4.21 24.18
CA THR A 444 -15.34 -3.63 24.50
C THR A 444 -14.18 -4.55 24.11
N ASP A 445 -14.38 -5.87 24.11
CA ASP A 445 -13.38 -6.86 23.67
C ASP A 445 -13.20 -6.93 22.15
N GLU A 446 -14.06 -6.27 21.37
CA GLU A 446 -13.91 -6.12 19.92
C GLU A 446 -13.02 -4.91 19.54
N ILE A 447 -12.67 -4.05 20.51
CA ILE A 447 -11.83 -2.87 20.27
C ILE A 447 -10.37 -3.30 20.18
N THR A 448 -9.77 -3.06 19.02
CA THR A 448 -8.36 -3.33 18.77
C THR A 448 -7.54 -2.08 19.08
N THR A 449 -6.40 -2.23 19.74
CA THR A 449 -5.41 -1.16 19.90
C THR A 449 -4.41 -1.24 18.75
N ALA A 450 -3.98 -0.09 18.25
CA ALA A 450 -3.09 0.01 17.11
C ALA A 450 -1.69 -0.54 17.42
N ASP A 451 -1.25 -1.52 16.62
CA ASP A 451 0.12 -2.05 16.66
C ASP A 451 1.08 -1.30 15.71
N ILE A 452 0.55 -0.36 14.92
CA ILE A 452 1.31 0.43 13.94
C ILE A 452 1.05 1.92 14.19
N THR A 453 2.01 2.75 13.81
CA THR A 453 1.96 4.21 13.90
C THR A 453 2.25 4.84 12.56
N THR A 454 2.04 6.16 12.44
CA THR A 454 2.41 6.92 11.22
C THR A 454 3.91 6.83 10.92
N ARG A 455 4.78 6.62 11.92
CA ARG A 455 6.22 6.40 11.72
C ARG A 455 6.50 5.16 10.89
N ASP A 456 5.75 4.10 11.12
CA ASP A 456 6.01 2.79 10.51
C ASP A 456 5.60 2.76 9.02
N ILE A 457 4.81 3.74 8.58
CA ILE A 457 4.24 3.86 7.22
C ILE A 457 4.67 5.15 6.50
N ASP A 458 5.63 5.89 7.05
CA ASP A 458 6.14 7.11 6.45
C ASP A 458 7.05 6.80 5.24
N ARG A 459 6.94 7.61 4.18
CA ARG A 459 7.80 7.50 2.98
C ARG A 459 9.12 8.23 3.16
N GLY A 460 9.20 9.19 4.09
CA GLY A 460 10.33 10.11 4.20
C GLY A 460 10.61 10.82 2.87
N ASP A 461 11.90 11.05 2.61
CA ASP A 461 12.37 11.74 1.39
C ASP A 461 12.52 10.81 0.17
N ALA A 462 12.13 9.54 0.30
CA ALA A 462 12.24 8.61 -0.82
C ALA A 462 11.19 8.94 -1.90
N PRO A 463 11.55 8.90 -3.19
CA PRO A 463 10.59 9.16 -4.27
C PRO A 463 9.49 8.10 -4.31
N HIS A 464 9.83 6.85 -3.96
CA HIS A 464 8.93 5.71 -3.95
C HIS A 464 9.12 4.86 -2.70
N PHE A 465 8.03 4.31 -2.15
CA PHE A 465 8.08 3.33 -1.06
C PHE A 465 8.92 2.12 -1.44
N LEU A 466 8.83 1.64 -2.69
CA LEU A 466 9.66 0.51 -3.14
C LEU A 466 11.16 0.76 -2.92
N LEU A 467 11.65 1.94 -3.32
CA LEU A 467 13.07 2.27 -3.20
C LEU A 467 13.47 2.41 -1.73
N LYS A 468 12.62 3.07 -0.92
CA LYS A 468 12.82 3.15 0.53
C LYS A 468 12.98 1.76 1.14
N GLU A 469 12.07 0.85 0.82
CA GLU A 469 12.05 -0.48 1.42
C GLU A 469 13.21 -1.36 0.93
N ILE A 470 13.67 -1.19 -0.32
CA ILE A 470 14.93 -1.81 -0.78
C ILE A 470 16.12 -1.29 0.05
N GLN A 471 16.15 0.01 0.34
CA GLN A 471 17.22 0.63 1.14
C GLN A 471 17.15 0.27 2.64
N GLU A 472 15.96 0.01 3.17
CA GLU A 472 15.72 -0.42 4.55
C GLU A 472 15.89 -1.93 4.77
N ALA A 473 16.03 -2.72 3.70
CA ALA A 473 16.18 -4.17 3.77
C ALA A 473 17.37 -4.64 4.64
N PRO A 474 18.57 -4.01 4.62
CA PRO A 474 19.67 -4.40 5.51
C PRO A 474 19.30 -4.30 6.99
N GLU A 475 18.64 -3.22 7.40
CA GLU A 475 18.18 -3.02 8.78
C GLU A 475 17.08 -4.03 9.16
N SER A 476 16.15 -4.31 8.23
CA SER A 476 15.12 -5.35 8.43
C SER A 476 15.74 -6.73 8.66
N VAL A 477 16.80 -7.05 7.92
CA VAL A 477 17.59 -8.28 8.12
C VAL A 477 18.33 -8.25 9.44
N HIS A 478 18.97 -7.14 9.80
CA HIS A 478 19.66 -6.97 11.08
C HIS A 478 18.72 -7.23 12.26
N LYS A 479 17.54 -6.59 12.27
CA LYS A 479 16.49 -6.83 13.28
C LYS A 479 16.04 -8.29 13.34
N THR A 480 15.92 -8.95 12.19
CA THR A 480 15.57 -10.38 12.10
C THR A 480 16.65 -11.28 12.72
N LEU A 481 17.92 -10.89 12.69
CA LEU A 481 19.04 -11.66 13.26
C LEU A 481 19.26 -11.39 14.75
N ARG A 482 18.86 -10.20 15.23
CA ARG A 482 19.14 -9.71 16.58
C ARG A 482 18.70 -10.70 17.65
N GLY A 483 19.63 -11.09 18.53
CA GLY A 483 19.38 -12.01 19.64
C GLY A 483 19.22 -13.49 19.28
N ARG A 484 19.28 -13.87 18.00
CA ARG A 484 19.00 -15.25 17.54
C ARG A 484 20.24 -16.08 17.21
N ILE A 485 21.41 -15.45 17.15
CA ILE A 485 22.70 -16.13 16.97
C ILE A 485 23.54 -15.88 18.22
N ILE A 486 23.81 -16.93 18.97
CA ILE A 486 24.62 -16.90 20.20
C ILE A 486 25.98 -17.57 19.95
N GLU A 487 26.96 -17.23 20.77
CA GLU A 487 28.26 -17.91 20.79
C GLU A 487 28.33 -18.81 22.02
N THR A 488 28.73 -20.07 21.82
CA THR A 488 28.92 -21.05 22.89
C THR A 488 30.13 -21.91 22.54
N ASP A 489 31.11 -21.99 23.45
CA ASP A 489 32.36 -22.73 23.26
C ASP A 489 33.10 -22.41 21.95
N GLY A 490 33.08 -21.15 21.52
CA GLY A 490 33.71 -20.68 20.29
C GLY A 490 32.99 -21.07 18.99
N LYS A 491 31.78 -21.63 19.09
CA LYS A 491 30.89 -21.92 17.96
C LYS A 491 29.68 -21.01 17.97
N LEU A 492 29.20 -20.67 16.77
CA LEU A 492 27.93 -19.96 16.64
C LEU A 492 26.79 -20.96 16.57
N LEU A 493 25.71 -20.66 17.29
CA LEU A 493 24.50 -21.48 17.35
C LEU A 493 23.27 -20.59 17.19
N VAL A 494 22.23 -21.13 16.59
CA VAL A 494 20.91 -20.48 16.55
C VAL A 494 20.16 -20.76 17.83
N HIS A 495 19.60 -19.71 18.43
CA HIS A 495 18.72 -19.78 19.59
C HIS A 495 17.34 -19.24 19.22
N LEU A 496 16.34 -20.12 19.19
CA LEU A 496 14.93 -19.80 19.02
C LEU A 496 14.15 -20.35 20.23
N GLY A 497 13.23 -19.56 20.79
CA GLY A 497 12.49 -19.92 21.99
C GLY A 497 11.29 -20.83 21.73
N LEU A 498 10.54 -21.10 22.78
CA LEU A 498 9.35 -21.98 22.74
C LEU A 498 8.17 -21.36 21.99
N GLU A 499 8.15 -20.03 21.85
CA GLU A 499 7.21 -19.30 21.00
C GLU A 499 7.42 -19.63 19.53
N THR A 500 8.67 -19.89 19.11
CA THR A 500 8.99 -20.25 17.72
C THR A 500 8.91 -21.75 17.50
N ILE A 501 9.53 -22.55 18.37
CA ILE A 501 9.53 -24.01 18.30
C ILE A 501 8.99 -24.59 19.61
N PRO A 502 7.66 -24.75 19.73
CA PRO A 502 7.02 -25.27 20.93
C PRO A 502 7.52 -26.66 21.32
N ALA A 503 7.41 -26.97 22.61
CA ALA A 503 7.81 -28.27 23.17
C ALA A 503 7.16 -29.46 22.45
N ALA A 504 5.91 -29.31 21.99
CA ALA A 504 5.22 -30.34 21.20
C ALA A 504 5.97 -30.68 19.90
N ILE A 505 6.47 -29.68 19.18
CA ILE A 505 7.23 -29.87 17.94
C ILE A 505 8.62 -30.43 18.25
N GLN A 506 9.30 -29.92 19.29
CA GLN A 506 10.59 -30.47 19.72
C GLN A 506 10.49 -31.96 20.07
N ASN A 507 9.45 -32.35 20.81
CA ASN A 507 9.16 -33.74 21.15
C ASN A 507 8.85 -34.59 19.91
N ALA A 508 8.13 -34.04 18.92
CA ALA A 508 7.82 -34.74 17.68
C ALA A 508 9.08 -35.04 16.85
N PHE A 509 10.06 -34.12 16.82
CA PHE A 509 11.38 -34.38 16.23
C PHE A 509 12.16 -35.43 17.03
N ALA A 510 12.24 -35.30 18.36
CA ALA A 510 12.95 -36.24 19.22
C ALA A 510 12.41 -37.68 19.09
N ASN A 511 11.10 -37.82 18.93
CA ASN A 511 10.41 -39.10 18.75
C ASN A 511 10.37 -39.58 17.28
N LYS A 512 10.99 -38.85 16.35
CA LYS A 512 11.01 -39.15 14.90
C LYS A 512 9.61 -39.29 14.28
N GLN A 513 8.63 -38.54 14.79
CA GLN A 513 7.26 -38.52 14.31
C GLN A 513 7.12 -37.68 13.04
N ILE A 514 7.86 -36.57 12.95
CA ILE A 514 7.88 -35.74 11.75
C ILE A 514 8.71 -36.44 10.67
N LYS A 515 8.09 -36.69 9.52
CA LYS A 515 8.68 -37.32 8.33
C LYS A 515 8.72 -36.37 7.13
N ARG A 516 7.94 -35.30 7.17
CA ARG A 516 7.82 -34.33 6.08
C ARG A 516 7.80 -32.90 6.61
N ILE A 517 8.58 -32.02 5.98
CA ILE A 517 8.51 -30.58 6.18
C ILE A 517 8.12 -29.93 4.86
N VAL A 518 7.02 -29.17 4.87
CA VAL A 518 6.53 -28.47 3.68
C VAL A 518 6.51 -26.97 3.95
N ALA A 519 7.39 -26.24 3.30
CA ALA A 519 7.37 -24.78 3.31
C ALA A 519 6.34 -24.26 2.31
N ILE A 520 5.47 -23.35 2.74
CA ILE A 520 4.40 -22.79 1.91
C ILE A 520 4.35 -21.27 1.98
N GLY A 521 3.80 -20.67 0.92
CA GLY A 521 3.51 -19.24 0.83
C GLY A 521 2.77 -18.94 -0.47
N GLN A 522 2.64 -17.67 -0.81
CA GLN A 522 2.17 -17.20 -2.11
C GLN A 522 3.10 -16.11 -2.66
N GLY A 523 3.24 -16.03 -3.99
CA GLY A 523 4.09 -15.05 -4.66
C GLY A 523 5.52 -15.02 -4.12
N THR A 524 6.06 -13.83 -3.84
CA THR A 524 7.39 -13.62 -3.24
C THR A 524 7.61 -14.43 -1.96
N ALA A 525 6.60 -14.58 -1.09
CA ALA A 525 6.74 -15.38 0.15
C ALA A 525 6.91 -16.87 -0.14
N ALA A 526 6.29 -17.40 -1.21
CA ALA A 526 6.54 -18.76 -1.66
C ALA A 526 7.96 -18.93 -2.20
N VAL A 527 8.53 -17.91 -2.86
CA VAL A 527 9.93 -17.93 -3.30
C VAL A 527 10.87 -17.92 -2.11
N ALA A 528 10.63 -17.07 -1.11
CA ALA A 528 11.40 -17.05 0.14
C ALA A 528 11.34 -18.40 0.88
N ALA A 529 10.17 -19.06 0.88
CA ALA A 529 9.97 -20.38 1.48
C ALA A 529 10.87 -21.47 0.86
N ARG A 530 11.30 -21.32 -0.41
CA ARG A 530 12.24 -22.26 -1.07
C ARG A 530 13.63 -22.27 -0.44
N THR A 531 13.97 -21.25 0.35
CA THR A 531 15.20 -21.22 1.16
C THR A 531 15.24 -22.38 2.15
N ILE A 532 14.10 -22.79 2.73
CA ILE A 532 14.07 -23.85 3.75
C ILE A 532 14.61 -25.18 3.21
N PRO A 533 14.06 -25.78 2.13
CA PRO A 533 14.66 -27.00 1.57
C PRO A 533 16.09 -26.79 1.07
N GLN A 534 16.42 -25.61 0.53
CA GLN A 534 17.78 -25.32 0.02
C GLN A 534 18.85 -25.36 1.13
N PHE A 535 18.49 -24.96 2.36
CA PHE A 535 19.41 -24.92 3.50
C PHE A 535 19.28 -26.12 4.43
N LEU A 536 18.07 -26.59 4.71
CA LEU A 536 17.84 -27.69 5.63
C LEU A 536 18.25 -29.04 5.04
N SER A 537 17.93 -29.31 3.76
CA SER A 537 18.18 -30.63 3.15
C SER A 537 19.66 -31.07 3.18
N PRO A 538 20.64 -30.18 2.87
CA PRO A 538 22.05 -30.54 3.01
C PRO A 538 22.47 -30.89 4.44
N LEU A 539 21.86 -30.24 5.45
CA LEU A 539 22.17 -30.46 6.86
C LEU A 539 21.62 -31.80 7.37
N ILE A 540 20.54 -32.31 6.79
CA ILE A 540 19.87 -33.53 7.29
C ILE A 540 19.94 -34.71 6.32
N LYS A 541 20.87 -34.68 5.36
CA LYS A 541 20.93 -35.63 4.23
C LYS A 541 20.97 -37.12 4.64
N GLU A 542 21.45 -37.43 5.84
CA GLU A 542 21.54 -38.79 6.38
C GLU A 542 20.25 -39.25 7.10
N GLN A 543 19.16 -38.47 7.04
CA GLN A 543 17.90 -38.72 7.75
C GLN A 543 16.76 -39.07 6.79
N GLU A 544 15.79 -39.85 7.28
CA GLU A 544 14.54 -40.17 6.57
C GLU A 544 13.51 -39.02 6.69
N LEU A 545 13.90 -37.79 6.35
CA LEU A 545 13.06 -36.60 6.40
C LEU A 545 13.03 -35.91 5.04
N THR A 546 11.83 -35.72 4.48
CA THR A 546 11.65 -34.98 3.23
C THR A 546 11.39 -33.51 3.52
N VAL A 547 12.12 -32.62 2.85
CA VAL A 547 11.92 -31.17 2.96
C VAL A 547 11.66 -30.62 1.56
N GLU A 548 10.55 -29.90 1.42
CA GLU A 548 10.15 -29.33 0.14
C GLU A 548 9.47 -27.98 0.32
N ALA A 549 9.29 -27.26 -0.79
CA ALA A 549 8.55 -26.00 -0.83
C ALA A 549 7.58 -25.99 -2.01
N GLN A 550 6.36 -25.50 -1.78
CA GLN A 550 5.32 -25.37 -2.80
C GLN A 550 4.38 -24.20 -2.49
N LEU A 551 3.55 -23.80 -3.46
CA LEU A 551 2.50 -22.82 -3.21
C LEU A 551 1.50 -23.37 -2.19
N ALA A 552 0.96 -22.51 -1.33
CA ALA A 552 -0.03 -22.93 -0.33
C ALA A 552 -1.27 -23.58 -0.98
N THR A 553 -1.68 -23.06 -2.13
CA THR A 553 -2.79 -23.58 -2.95
C THR A 553 -2.51 -24.95 -3.55
N GLU A 554 -1.26 -25.22 -3.94
CA GLU A 554 -0.86 -26.54 -4.46
C GLU A 554 -0.88 -27.60 -3.36
N LEU A 555 -0.44 -27.24 -2.15
CA LEU A 555 -0.55 -28.14 -1.00
C LEU A 555 -2.02 -28.50 -0.74
N SER A 556 -2.87 -27.49 -0.51
CA SER A 556 -4.29 -27.72 -0.20
C SER A 556 -5.09 -28.34 -1.33
N GLY A 557 -4.67 -28.09 -2.58
CA GLY A 557 -5.37 -28.56 -3.77
C GLY A 557 -5.04 -30.00 -4.15
N PHE A 558 -3.79 -30.44 -3.93
CA PHE A 558 -3.29 -31.66 -4.56
C PHE A 558 -2.35 -32.52 -3.70
N SER A 559 -1.75 -31.98 -2.64
CA SER A 559 -0.66 -32.66 -1.91
C SER A 559 -0.96 -32.97 -0.44
N MET A 560 -2.22 -32.81 -0.01
CA MET A 560 -2.67 -33.07 1.36
C MET A 560 -3.14 -34.52 1.56
N ALA A 561 -2.51 -35.23 2.50
CA ALA A 561 -3.00 -36.51 3.00
C ALA A 561 -4.19 -36.32 3.96
N THR A 562 -4.98 -37.38 4.22
CA THR A 562 -6.09 -37.35 5.20
C THR A 562 -5.61 -37.16 6.63
N ASP A 563 -4.48 -37.77 6.97
CA ASP A 563 -3.73 -37.58 8.22
C ASP A 563 -2.42 -36.88 7.89
N MET A 564 -2.16 -35.77 8.56
CA MET A 564 -0.95 -34.96 8.41
C MET A 564 -0.13 -34.89 9.70
N SER A 565 -0.37 -35.77 10.67
CA SER A 565 0.32 -35.78 11.97
C SER A 565 1.84 -36.00 11.88
N ASP A 566 2.33 -36.52 10.76
CA ASP A 566 3.76 -36.69 10.45
C ASP A 566 4.38 -35.47 9.72
N THR A 567 3.58 -34.42 9.49
CA THR A 567 3.94 -33.29 8.64
C THR A 567 4.05 -32.00 9.46
N LEU A 568 5.17 -31.32 9.29
CA LEU A 568 5.36 -29.93 9.73
C LEU A 568 5.22 -29.00 8.53
N VAL A 569 4.29 -28.06 8.60
CA VAL A 569 4.14 -26.98 7.63
C VAL A 569 4.80 -25.71 8.14
N VAL A 570 5.66 -25.11 7.32
CA VAL A 570 6.22 -23.78 7.58
C VAL A 570 5.52 -22.77 6.69
N ALA A 571 4.63 -21.96 7.26
CA ALA A 571 3.84 -20.98 6.53
C ALA A 571 4.52 -19.60 6.51
N VAL A 572 4.88 -19.10 5.33
CA VAL A 572 5.55 -17.81 5.15
C VAL A 572 4.56 -16.78 4.61
N SER A 573 4.40 -15.65 5.32
CA SER A 573 3.55 -14.54 4.88
C SER A 573 4.02 -13.22 5.49
N GLN A 574 4.05 -12.12 4.73
CA GLN A 574 4.38 -10.79 5.28
C GLN A 574 3.23 -10.27 6.17
N SER A 575 2.00 -10.26 5.63
CA SER A 575 0.84 -9.67 6.31
C SER A 575 0.21 -10.56 7.37
N GLY A 576 0.42 -11.89 7.26
CA GLY A 576 -0.26 -12.89 8.09
C GLY A 576 -1.77 -13.00 7.80
N THR A 577 -2.29 -12.28 6.81
CA THR A 577 -3.71 -12.25 6.44
C THR A 577 -3.97 -12.81 5.04
N THR A 578 -2.95 -13.34 4.36
CA THR A 578 -3.09 -13.94 3.02
C THR A 578 -4.11 -15.08 3.07
N THR A 579 -5.26 -14.89 2.41
CA THR A 579 -6.43 -15.79 2.49
C THR A 579 -6.07 -17.23 2.16
N ASP A 580 -5.43 -17.46 1.02
CA ASP A 580 -5.07 -18.81 0.57
C ASP A 580 -4.10 -19.51 1.54
N THR A 581 -3.12 -18.79 2.08
CA THR A 581 -2.17 -19.36 3.05
C THR A 581 -2.86 -19.72 4.37
N ASN A 582 -3.68 -18.80 4.89
CA ASN A 582 -4.45 -19.03 6.12
C ASN A 582 -5.41 -20.22 5.97
N ARG A 583 -6.09 -20.33 4.83
CA ARG A 583 -6.99 -21.45 4.54
C ARG A 583 -6.24 -22.79 4.48
N THR A 584 -5.09 -22.83 3.82
CA THR A 584 -4.25 -24.04 3.80
C THR A 584 -3.82 -24.43 5.22
N VAL A 585 -3.44 -23.46 6.06
CA VAL A 585 -3.06 -23.72 7.46
C VAL A 585 -4.22 -24.29 8.28
N ASP A 586 -5.44 -23.77 8.12
CA ASP A 586 -6.63 -24.31 8.80
C ASP A 586 -6.85 -25.78 8.43
N LEU A 587 -6.74 -26.12 7.14
CA LEU A 587 -6.87 -27.50 6.66
C LEU A 587 -5.76 -28.42 7.21
N VAL A 588 -4.50 -27.98 7.23
CA VAL A 588 -3.38 -28.75 7.80
C VAL A 588 -3.66 -29.08 9.27
N ARG A 589 -4.12 -28.08 10.05
CA ARG A 589 -4.44 -28.25 11.47
C ARG A 589 -5.60 -29.20 11.69
N GLN A 590 -6.66 -29.10 10.90
CA GLN A 590 -7.80 -30.02 10.97
C GLN A 590 -7.38 -31.47 10.73
N ARG A 591 -6.32 -31.70 9.94
CA ARG A 591 -5.74 -33.02 9.66
C ARG A 591 -4.59 -33.42 10.60
N GLY A 592 -4.40 -32.69 11.70
CA GLY A 592 -3.44 -33.02 12.76
C GLY A 592 -1.99 -32.57 12.51
N GLY A 593 -1.73 -31.82 11.43
CA GLY A 593 -0.38 -31.35 11.12
C GLY A 593 0.12 -30.23 12.03
N HIS A 594 1.45 -30.15 12.16
CA HIS A 594 2.12 -29.08 12.90
C HIS A 594 2.35 -27.85 12.01
N VAL A 595 2.37 -26.66 12.61
CA VAL A 595 2.48 -25.40 11.87
C VAL A 595 3.41 -24.44 12.59
N ILE A 596 4.44 -23.97 11.88
CA ILE A 596 5.25 -22.82 12.29
C ILE A 596 5.05 -21.71 11.27
N ALA A 597 4.76 -20.49 11.70
CA ALA A 597 4.68 -19.34 10.82
C ALA A 597 5.99 -18.54 10.81
N ILE A 598 6.40 -18.07 9.63
CA ILE A 598 7.36 -16.97 9.47
C ILE A 598 6.54 -15.77 9.01
N VAL A 599 6.38 -14.77 9.89
CA VAL A 599 5.45 -13.66 9.66
C VAL A 599 5.98 -12.36 10.22
N ASN A 600 5.66 -11.25 9.55
CA ASN A 600 6.04 -9.94 10.02
C ASN A 600 4.99 -9.36 10.96
N ARG A 601 3.70 -9.43 10.62
CA ARG A 601 2.65 -8.78 11.42
C ARG A 601 2.32 -9.56 12.70
N ARG A 602 2.59 -8.97 13.87
CA ARG A 602 2.07 -9.41 15.17
C ARG A 602 0.54 -9.35 15.20
N GLY A 603 -0.09 -10.27 15.94
CA GLY A 603 -1.56 -10.32 16.09
C GLY A 603 -2.33 -10.55 14.77
N SER A 604 -1.69 -11.17 13.77
CA SER A 604 -2.36 -11.52 12.51
C SER A 604 -3.04 -12.88 12.59
N ASP A 605 -4.01 -13.14 11.73
CA ASP A 605 -4.75 -14.40 11.68
C ASP A 605 -3.81 -15.62 11.63
N LEU A 606 -2.73 -15.54 10.85
CA LEU A 606 -1.75 -16.63 10.74
C LEU A 606 -1.01 -16.88 12.06
N THR A 607 -0.76 -15.85 12.87
CA THR A 607 -0.12 -16.01 14.19
C THR A 607 -1.01 -16.81 15.14
N ASP A 608 -2.31 -16.50 15.20
CA ASP A 608 -3.28 -17.21 16.03
C ASP A 608 -3.48 -18.65 15.55
N LYS A 609 -3.40 -18.86 14.24
CA LYS A 609 -3.54 -20.16 13.58
C LYS A 609 -2.25 -20.98 13.59
N SER A 610 -1.13 -20.52 14.13
CA SER A 610 0.11 -21.30 14.14
C SER A 610 0.41 -21.90 15.51
N HIS A 611 1.14 -23.02 15.55
CA HIS A 611 1.62 -23.59 16.82
C HIS A 611 2.86 -22.87 17.31
N GLY A 612 3.75 -22.48 16.40
CA GLY A 612 4.92 -21.64 16.67
C GLY A 612 5.04 -20.50 15.67
N VAL A 613 5.70 -19.41 16.06
CA VAL A 613 5.82 -18.19 15.26
C VAL A 613 7.25 -17.64 15.34
N LEU A 614 7.87 -17.47 14.16
CA LEU A 614 9.11 -16.74 13.99
C LEU A 614 8.82 -15.38 13.36
N TYR A 615 8.94 -14.31 14.15
CA TYR A 615 8.75 -12.96 13.64
C TYR A 615 9.93 -12.49 12.78
N THR A 616 9.66 -11.90 11.62
CA THR A 616 10.66 -11.13 10.87
C THR A 616 10.75 -9.70 11.40
N SER A 617 11.90 -9.05 11.21
CA SER A 617 12.19 -7.69 11.70
C SER A 617 11.85 -7.56 13.20
N ASP A 618 11.12 -6.53 13.60
CA ASP A 618 10.58 -6.32 14.96
C ASP A 618 9.13 -6.77 15.15
N GLY A 619 8.49 -7.24 14.07
CA GLY A 619 7.09 -7.63 14.05
C GLY A 619 6.09 -6.47 13.77
N ARG A 620 6.60 -5.26 13.53
CA ARG A 620 5.84 -4.03 13.24
C ARG A 620 6.22 -3.37 11.91
N ASP A 621 7.28 -3.84 11.26
CA ASP A 621 7.86 -3.29 10.03
C ASP A 621 6.93 -3.38 8.80
N VAL A 622 6.06 -2.39 8.61
CA VAL A 622 5.06 -2.38 7.54
C VAL A 622 5.74 -2.23 6.16
N GLU A 623 5.27 -3.02 5.20
CA GLU A 623 5.63 -2.88 3.79
C GLU A 623 4.46 -2.18 3.09
N MET A 624 4.67 -0.91 2.72
CA MET A 624 3.71 -0.04 2.04
C MET A 624 3.76 -0.22 0.53
N SER A 625 4.94 -0.55 -0.03
CA SER A 625 5.03 -0.86 -1.45
C SER A 625 4.21 -2.10 -1.79
N VAL A 626 3.53 -2.05 -2.94
CA VAL A 626 2.78 -3.21 -3.44
C VAL A 626 3.74 -4.36 -3.74
N ALA A 627 4.84 -4.11 -4.45
CA ALA A 627 5.85 -5.13 -4.71
C ALA A 627 6.71 -5.38 -3.47
N SER A 628 6.75 -6.62 -3.00
CA SER A 628 7.51 -6.98 -1.79
C SER A 628 9.02 -6.90 -2.00
N THR A 629 9.75 -6.37 -1.02
CA THR A 629 11.19 -6.15 -1.04
C THR A 629 11.84 -6.56 0.31
N LYS A 630 11.87 -5.68 1.32
CA LYS A 630 12.46 -5.96 2.64
C LYS A 630 11.91 -7.22 3.30
N ALA A 631 10.63 -7.52 3.11
CA ALA A 631 10.01 -8.72 3.67
C ALA A 631 10.61 -10.00 3.07
N PHE A 632 10.95 -10.03 1.79
CA PHE A 632 11.61 -11.18 1.16
C PHE A 632 12.94 -11.50 1.84
N TYR A 633 13.81 -10.49 2.01
CA TYR A 633 15.13 -10.66 2.61
C TYR A 633 15.03 -11.16 4.05
N ALA A 634 14.14 -10.56 4.85
CA ALA A 634 13.91 -10.97 6.22
C ALA A 634 13.35 -12.41 6.30
N GLN A 635 12.42 -12.78 5.40
CA GLN A 635 11.87 -14.14 5.32
C GLN A 635 12.92 -15.18 4.92
N VAL A 636 13.79 -14.85 3.97
CA VAL A 636 14.91 -15.73 3.58
C VAL A 636 15.82 -15.99 4.78
N VAL A 637 16.24 -14.95 5.49
CA VAL A 637 17.13 -15.07 6.66
C VAL A 637 16.44 -15.81 7.82
N ALA A 638 15.16 -15.53 8.08
CA ALA A 638 14.36 -16.30 9.03
C ALA A 638 14.27 -17.78 8.63
N GLY A 639 14.13 -18.09 7.34
CA GLY A 639 14.18 -19.44 6.79
C GLY A 639 15.51 -20.15 7.04
N VAL A 640 16.64 -19.45 6.92
CA VAL A 640 17.97 -20.01 7.26
C VAL A 640 18.10 -20.26 8.76
N LEU A 641 17.66 -19.32 9.61
CA LEU A 641 17.67 -19.50 11.08
C LEU A 641 16.82 -20.69 11.51
N LEU A 642 15.59 -20.80 11.00
CA LEU A 642 14.70 -21.91 11.30
C LEU A 642 15.28 -23.23 10.81
N SER A 643 15.85 -23.27 9.60
CA SER A 643 16.52 -24.47 9.07
C SER A 643 17.68 -24.91 9.97
N SER A 644 18.50 -23.96 10.42
CA SER A 644 19.63 -24.22 11.33
C SER A 644 19.16 -24.77 12.68
N ALA A 645 18.09 -24.19 13.24
CA ALA A 645 17.51 -24.63 14.51
C ALA A 645 16.87 -26.02 14.41
N LEU A 646 16.14 -26.31 13.33
CA LEU A 646 15.56 -27.63 13.08
C LEU A 646 16.63 -28.70 12.87
N ALA A 647 17.72 -28.38 12.17
CA ALA A 647 18.87 -29.27 12.03
C ALA A 647 19.50 -29.60 13.40
N ASN A 648 19.64 -28.60 14.29
CA ASN A 648 20.18 -28.81 15.63
C ASN A 648 19.29 -29.70 16.52
N LEU A 649 17.97 -29.74 16.30
CA LEU A 649 17.08 -30.69 17.00
C LEU A 649 17.32 -32.15 16.57
N ILE A 650 17.87 -32.35 15.37
CA ILE A 650 18.13 -33.66 14.78
C ILE A 650 19.56 -34.10 15.11
N ASP A 651 20.54 -33.22 14.95
CA ASP A 651 21.96 -33.46 15.20
C ASP A 651 22.63 -32.21 15.76
N THR A 652 22.91 -32.22 17.06
CA THR A 652 23.53 -31.12 17.79
C THR A 652 25.04 -30.98 17.52
N THR A 653 25.64 -31.89 16.74
CA THR A 653 27.10 -31.88 16.50
C THR A 653 27.52 -31.09 15.28
N GLN A 654 26.55 -30.63 14.47
CA GLN A 654 26.81 -29.90 13.23
C GLN A 654 27.45 -28.55 13.50
N ASP A 655 28.53 -28.27 12.79
CA ASP A 655 29.18 -26.97 12.83
C ASP A 655 28.57 -26.07 11.76
N GLN A 656 27.80 -25.07 12.21
CA GLN A 656 27.16 -24.07 11.36
C GLN A 656 27.85 -22.70 11.51
N THR A 657 29.04 -22.65 12.13
CA THR A 657 29.71 -21.39 12.49
C THR A 657 29.98 -20.50 11.28
N GLU A 658 30.42 -21.09 10.16
CA GLU A 658 30.75 -20.34 8.94
C GLU A 658 29.52 -19.61 8.37
N ILE A 659 28.40 -20.33 8.19
CA ILE A 659 27.17 -19.75 7.64
C ILE A 659 26.54 -18.73 8.59
N LEU A 660 26.57 -18.97 9.90
CA LEU A 660 26.03 -18.04 10.90
C LEU A 660 26.89 -16.78 11.04
N SER A 661 28.21 -16.89 10.88
CA SER A 661 29.10 -15.73 10.79
C SER A 661 28.80 -14.91 9.54
N ALA A 662 28.58 -15.57 8.41
CA ALA A 662 28.19 -14.93 7.17
C ALA A 662 26.83 -14.21 7.28
N LEU A 663 25.83 -14.82 7.94
CA LEU A 663 24.55 -14.15 8.24
C LEU A 663 24.75 -12.87 9.05
N ARG A 664 25.64 -12.86 10.05
CA ARG A 664 25.94 -11.64 10.82
C ARG A 664 26.56 -10.52 9.97
N GLN A 665 27.31 -10.87 8.93
CA GLN A 665 27.95 -9.92 8.01
C GLN A 665 27.03 -9.48 6.86
N LEU A 666 25.96 -10.24 6.58
CA LEU A 666 25.05 -10.01 5.47
C LEU A 666 24.50 -8.57 5.40
N PRO A 667 23.99 -7.93 6.48
CA PRO A 667 23.51 -6.55 6.42
C PRO A 667 24.54 -5.57 5.82
N GLN A 668 25.80 -5.66 6.26
CA GLN A 668 26.87 -4.81 5.75
C GLN A 668 27.16 -5.07 4.27
N SER A 669 27.14 -6.34 3.84
CA SER A 669 27.28 -6.69 2.42
C SER A 669 26.09 -6.18 1.58
N MET A 670 24.88 -6.17 2.13
CA MET A 670 23.71 -5.60 1.46
C MET A 670 23.87 -4.09 1.26
N GLU A 671 24.34 -3.34 2.26
CA GLU A 671 24.64 -1.90 2.15
C GLU A 671 25.68 -1.61 1.06
N GLN A 672 26.73 -2.44 0.97
CA GLN A 672 27.74 -2.33 -0.09
C GLN A 672 27.12 -2.47 -1.48
N VAL A 673 26.20 -3.42 -1.68
CA VAL A 673 25.48 -3.59 -2.95
C VAL A 673 24.56 -2.41 -3.24
N LEU A 674 23.83 -1.91 -2.24
CA LEU A 674 22.95 -0.73 -2.41
C LEU A 674 23.73 0.49 -2.88
N ALA A 675 24.96 0.68 -2.42
CA ALA A 675 25.85 1.76 -2.87
C ALA A 675 26.22 1.67 -4.36
N THR A 676 26.07 0.49 -5.00
CA THR A 676 26.34 0.29 -6.44
C THR A 676 25.16 0.65 -7.35
N ARG A 677 24.03 1.14 -6.79
CA ARG A 677 22.84 1.55 -7.54
C ARG A 677 23.13 2.40 -8.79
N PRO A 678 24.05 3.40 -8.80
CA PRO A 678 24.32 4.19 -10.01
C PRO A 678 24.75 3.32 -11.21
N SER A 679 25.60 2.32 -10.99
CA SER A 679 26.04 1.40 -12.05
C SER A 679 24.91 0.51 -12.54
N ILE A 680 24.06 0.04 -11.63
CA ILE A 680 22.87 -0.77 -11.94
C ILE A 680 21.87 0.06 -12.75
N ALA A 681 21.65 1.32 -12.37
CA ALA A 681 20.78 2.25 -13.08
C ALA A 681 21.26 2.49 -14.51
N MET A 682 22.56 2.69 -14.70
CA MET A 682 23.13 2.84 -16.05
C MET A 682 22.91 1.60 -16.93
N ALA A 683 23.06 0.40 -16.37
CA ALA A 683 22.79 -0.85 -17.09
C ALA A 683 21.30 -0.97 -17.46
N ALA A 684 20.40 -0.70 -16.51
CA ALA A 684 18.95 -0.76 -16.74
C ALA A 684 18.51 0.25 -17.82
N GLN A 685 18.90 1.52 -17.68
CA GLN A 685 18.57 2.59 -18.63
C GLN A 685 19.09 2.31 -20.04
N ARG A 686 20.25 1.66 -20.17
CA ARG A 686 20.85 1.33 -21.46
C ARG A 686 20.12 0.20 -22.19
N HIS A 687 19.75 -0.86 -21.46
CA HIS A 687 19.35 -2.13 -22.10
C HIS A 687 17.85 -2.43 -22.01
N ALA A 688 17.16 -1.99 -20.96
CA ALA A 688 15.75 -2.32 -20.74
C ALA A 688 14.79 -1.67 -21.76
N PRO A 689 14.91 -0.37 -22.12
CA PRO A 689 13.93 0.29 -22.99
C PRO A 689 13.82 -0.31 -24.40
N GLN A 690 14.94 -0.72 -24.98
CA GLN A 690 14.99 -1.18 -26.38
C GLN A 690 14.59 -2.65 -26.56
N LYS A 691 14.47 -3.42 -25.46
CA LYS A 691 14.29 -4.87 -25.54
C LYS A 691 12.86 -5.29 -25.22
N ARG A 692 12.24 -6.00 -26.16
CA ARG A 692 10.87 -6.48 -26.01
C ARG A 692 10.77 -7.74 -25.14
N TYR A 693 11.63 -8.72 -25.40
CA TYR A 693 11.64 -10.03 -24.74
C TYR A 693 12.75 -10.10 -23.69
N TRP A 694 12.39 -10.50 -22.49
CA TRP A 694 13.29 -10.57 -21.35
C TRP A 694 13.24 -11.98 -20.78
N ALA A 695 14.31 -12.41 -20.09
CA ALA A 695 14.37 -13.65 -19.34
C ALA A 695 15.26 -13.49 -18.11
N VAL A 696 15.02 -14.28 -17.08
CA VAL A 696 15.91 -14.37 -15.92
C VAL A 696 16.41 -15.81 -15.79
N VAL A 697 17.69 -15.99 -15.51
CA VAL A 697 18.28 -17.32 -15.32
C VAL A 697 19.12 -17.41 -14.07
N GLY A 698 19.21 -18.62 -13.51
CA GLY A 698 20.08 -18.91 -12.36
C GLY A 698 20.25 -20.41 -12.12
N ASN A 699 21.18 -20.75 -11.22
CA ASN A 699 21.52 -22.13 -10.85
C ASN A 699 21.57 -22.34 -9.34
N GLY A 700 21.17 -23.52 -8.86
CA GLY A 700 21.20 -23.83 -7.43
C GLY A 700 20.46 -22.76 -6.61
N PRO A 701 21.07 -22.18 -5.54
CA PRO A 701 20.49 -21.08 -4.78
C PRO A 701 20.11 -19.85 -5.63
N ASN A 702 20.83 -19.57 -6.72
CA ASN A 702 20.51 -18.45 -7.62
C ASN A 702 19.17 -18.62 -8.36
N ARG A 703 18.54 -19.81 -8.32
CA ARG A 703 17.16 -19.96 -8.80
C ARG A 703 16.13 -19.30 -7.88
N ILE A 704 16.44 -19.15 -6.60
CA ILE A 704 15.60 -18.39 -5.67
C ILE A 704 15.66 -16.90 -6.07
N ALA A 705 16.87 -16.38 -6.28
CA ALA A 705 17.08 -15.02 -6.80
C ALA A 705 16.40 -14.81 -8.15
N ALA A 706 16.64 -15.70 -9.13
CA ALA A 706 16.07 -15.59 -10.47
C ALA A 706 14.54 -15.56 -10.46
N ASN A 707 13.90 -16.40 -9.63
CA ASN A 707 12.45 -16.45 -9.56
C ASN A 707 11.85 -15.19 -8.90
N GLU A 708 12.50 -14.65 -7.86
CA GLU A 708 12.07 -13.40 -7.22
C GLU A 708 12.30 -12.18 -8.14
N ILE A 709 13.45 -12.10 -8.80
CA ILE A 709 13.75 -11.03 -9.76
C ILE A 709 12.75 -11.06 -10.90
N ARG A 710 12.42 -12.24 -11.43
CA ARG A 710 11.36 -12.41 -12.44
C ARG A 710 10.05 -11.80 -11.97
N ILE A 711 9.62 -12.06 -10.73
CA ILE A 711 8.40 -11.48 -10.16
C ILE A 711 8.50 -9.95 -10.14
N LYS A 712 9.58 -9.37 -9.59
CA LYS A 712 9.73 -7.91 -9.52
C LYS A 712 9.77 -7.25 -10.89
N LEU A 713 10.50 -7.82 -11.84
CA LEU A 713 10.55 -7.29 -13.21
C LEU A 713 9.17 -7.36 -13.88
N SER A 714 8.42 -8.44 -13.67
CA SER A 714 7.05 -8.54 -14.18
C SER A 714 6.11 -7.52 -13.54
N GLU A 715 6.19 -7.33 -12.23
CA GLU A 715 5.38 -6.37 -11.47
C GLU A 715 5.71 -4.92 -11.85
N LEU A 716 6.98 -4.56 -11.96
CA LEU A 716 7.41 -3.18 -12.17
C LEU A 716 7.45 -2.78 -13.64
N CYS A 717 7.76 -3.70 -14.55
CA CYS A 717 7.95 -3.39 -15.97
C CYS A 717 6.81 -3.86 -16.88
N TYR A 718 5.78 -4.53 -16.33
CA TYR A 718 4.61 -5.06 -17.05
C TYR A 718 4.97 -6.00 -18.20
N LYS A 719 5.91 -6.91 -17.94
CA LYS A 719 6.34 -7.93 -18.90
C LYS A 719 6.07 -9.34 -18.38
N ALA A 720 5.62 -10.22 -19.28
CA ALA A 720 5.71 -11.65 -19.05
C ALA A 720 7.18 -12.07 -19.20
N ILE A 721 7.78 -12.51 -18.10
CA ILE A 721 9.20 -12.87 -18.04
C ILE A 721 9.29 -14.32 -17.57
N PRO A 722 9.95 -15.23 -18.32
CA PRO A 722 10.26 -16.58 -17.87
C PRO A 722 11.46 -16.59 -16.90
N GLU A 723 11.47 -17.58 -16.00
CA GLU A 723 12.67 -18.00 -15.27
C GLU A 723 13.09 -19.38 -15.77
N ASP A 724 14.32 -19.49 -16.25
CA ASP A 724 14.90 -20.75 -16.71
C ASP A 724 16.14 -21.11 -15.86
N GLY A 725 16.50 -22.40 -15.86
CA GLY A 725 17.88 -22.78 -15.51
C GLY A 725 18.84 -22.25 -16.57
N THR A 726 20.02 -21.75 -16.16
CA THR A 726 20.97 -21.14 -17.11
C THR A 726 21.31 -22.06 -18.29
N GLU A 727 21.65 -23.33 -18.02
CA GLU A 727 21.97 -24.29 -19.09
C GLU A 727 20.73 -24.76 -19.84
N ASP A 728 19.54 -24.69 -19.22
CA ASP A 728 18.29 -25.17 -19.82
C ASP A 728 17.71 -24.17 -20.84
N LYS A 729 18.05 -22.87 -20.71
CA LYS A 729 17.58 -21.83 -21.63
C LYS A 729 17.86 -22.15 -23.10
N LYS A 730 19.00 -22.77 -23.42
CA LYS A 730 19.34 -23.17 -24.80
C LYS A 730 18.43 -24.27 -25.36
N HIS A 731 17.73 -25.00 -24.48
CA HIS A 731 16.75 -26.03 -24.84
C HIS A 731 15.32 -25.49 -24.99
N ILE A 732 15.10 -24.21 -24.65
CA ILE A 732 13.79 -23.56 -24.66
C ILE A 732 13.70 -22.50 -25.77
N ASP A 733 14.38 -21.34 -25.63
CA ASP A 733 14.13 -20.17 -26.50
C ASP A 733 15.34 -19.23 -26.72
N LEU A 734 16.45 -19.75 -27.25
CA LEU A 734 17.66 -18.95 -27.50
C LEU A 734 17.54 -17.90 -28.63
N SER A 735 16.49 -17.97 -29.46
CA SER A 735 16.37 -17.17 -30.70
C SER A 735 15.63 -15.83 -30.58
N SER A 736 15.08 -15.50 -29.39
CA SER A 736 14.24 -14.31 -29.19
C SER A 736 15.00 -12.99 -29.05
N GLU A 737 16.33 -13.00 -29.27
CA GLU A 737 17.27 -11.88 -29.01
C GLU A 737 17.02 -11.13 -27.67
N PRO A 738 16.78 -11.86 -26.55
CA PRO A 738 16.23 -11.25 -25.34
C PRO A 738 17.27 -10.46 -24.52
N LEU A 739 16.79 -9.61 -23.63
CA LEU A 739 17.56 -9.18 -22.45
C LEU A 739 17.56 -10.34 -21.44
N ILE A 740 18.73 -10.84 -21.05
CA ILE A 740 18.84 -11.97 -20.13
C ILE A 740 19.51 -11.49 -18.86
N PHE A 741 18.79 -11.53 -17.74
CA PHE A 741 19.35 -11.26 -16.42
C PHE A 741 19.88 -12.56 -15.83
N VAL A 742 21.20 -12.65 -15.60
CA VAL A 742 21.90 -13.88 -15.21
C VAL A 742 22.36 -13.79 -13.76
N CYS A 743 21.81 -14.65 -12.90
CA CYS A 743 22.18 -14.75 -11.49
C CYS A 743 23.31 -15.78 -11.30
N ALA A 744 24.53 -15.31 -11.05
CA ALA A 744 25.74 -16.15 -10.97
C ALA A 744 26.58 -15.91 -9.70
N ALA A 745 26.06 -15.17 -8.71
CA ALA A 745 26.78 -14.88 -7.47
C ALA A 745 27.00 -16.15 -6.62
N GLY A 746 28.17 -16.27 -5.99
CA GLY A 746 28.54 -17.42 -5.14
C GLY A 746 28.85 -18.72 -5.88
N LEU A 747 28.81 -18.73 -7.22
CA LEU A 747 29.21 -19.90 -8.00
C LEU A 747 30.73 -20.08 -7.97
N SER A 748 31.18 -21.33 -7.97
CA SER A 748 32.60 -21.69 -7.94
C SER A 748 32.86 -22.99 -8.71
N GLY A 749 34.15 -23.29 -8.95
CA GLY A 749 34.58 -24.51 -9.65
C GLY A 749 34.05 -24.61 -11.08
N SER A 750 33.67 -25.80 -11.52
CA SER A 750 33.16 -26.03 -12.88
C SER A 750 31.84 -25.31 -13.16
N ASN A 751 31.03 -25.02 -12.13
CA ASN A 751 29.71 -24.43 -12.32
C ASN A 751 29.82 -22.99 -12.88
N ILE A 752 30.76 -22.19 -12.38
CA ILE A 752 30.95 -20.83 -12.91
C ILE A 752 31.55 -20.84 -14.32
N ASP A 753 32.43 -21.81 -14.61
CA ASP A 753 32.98 -22.00 -15.95
C ASP A 753 31.89 -22.36 -16.97
N ASP A 754 30.90 -23.17 -16.57
CA ASP A 754 29.79 -23.55 -17.44
C ASP A 754 28.81 -22.39 -17.65
N VAL A 755 28.48 -21.62 -16.60
CA VAL A 755 27.65 -20.41 -16.74
C VAL A 755 28.32 -19.37 -17.63
N ALA A 756 29.64 -19.17 -17.53
CA ALA A 756 30.38 -18.27 -18.42
C ALA A 756 30.31 -18.71 -19.90
N LYS A 757 30.36 -20.02 -20.18
CA LYS A 757 30.16 -20.54 -21.54
C LYS A 757 28.74 -20.27 -22.05
N GLU A 758 27.73 -20.46 -21.20
CA GLU A 758 26.33 -20.16 -21.57
C GLU A 758 26.13 -18.67 -21.86
N VAL A 759 26.71 -17.77 -21.07
CA VAL A 759 26.69 -16.32 -21.34
C VAL A 759 27.32 -15.99 -22.71
N ALA A 760 28.43 -16.64 -23.06
CA ALA A 760 29.05 -16.47 -24.38
C ALA A 760 28.13 -16.97 -25.52
N ILE A 761 27.41 -18.08 -25.30
CA ILE A 761 26.41 -18.60 -26.25
C ILE A 761 25.26 -17.60 -26.41
N TYR A 762 24.72 -17.07 -25.31
CA TYR A 762 23.66 -16.06 -25.35
C TYR A 762 24.08 -14.85 -26.19
N ARG A 763 25.30 -14.35 -25.97
CA ARG A 763 25.84 -13.21 -26.71
C ARG A 763 26.02 -13.52 -28.20
N ALA A 764 26.49 -14.72 -28.55
CA ALA A 764 26.64 -15.17 -29.93
C ALA A 764 25.28 -15.22 -30.68
N HIS A 765 24.19 -15.46 -29.95
CA HIS A 765 22.81 -15.42 -30.45
C HIS A 765 22.14 -14.05 -30.28
N LYS A 766 22.94 -12.98 -30.14
CA LYS A 766 22.52 -11.56 -30.05
C LYS A 766 21.66 -11.20 -28.84
N ALA A 767 21.59 -12.06 -27.83
CA ALA A 767 21.01 -11.67 -26.55
C ALA A 767 21.88 -10.58 -25.87
N ILE A 768 21.28 -9.90 -24.89
CA ILE A 768 21.97 -8.95 -24.01
C ILE A 768 22.03 -9.59 -22.61
N PRO A 769 23.08 -10.36 -22.29
CA PRO A 769 23.28 -10.89 -20.96
C PRO A 769 23.78 -9.80 -20.00
N VAL A 770 22.96 -9.47 -19.00
CA VAL A 770 23.32 -8.67 -17.82
C VAL A 770 23.63 -9.67 -16.71
N VAL A 771 24.91 -9.81 -16.37
CA VAL A 771 25.37 -10.83 -15.42
C VAL A 771 25.61 -10.22 -14.05
N VAL A 772 25.09 -10.88 -13.02
CA VAL A 772 25.41 -10.57 -11.62
C VAL A 772 26.31 -11.66 -11.07
N ALA A 773 27.56 -11.33 -10.75
CA ALA A 773 28.56 -12.27 -10.27
C ALA A 773 29.29 -11.74 -9.04
N SER A 774 30.00 -12.60 -8.32
CA SER A 774 30.87 -12.17 -7.23
C SER A 774 32.02 -11.31 -7.75
N GLU A 775 32.55 -10.40 -6.90
CA GLU A 775 33.72 -9.58 -7.22
C GLU A 775 34.93 -10.42 -7.67
N ASN A 776 35.80 -9.78 -8.46
CA ASN A 776 37.01 -10.36 -9.06
C ASN A 776 36.77 -11.46 -10.11
N GLU A 777 35.55 -11.59 -10.64
CA GLU A 777 35.24 -12.56 -11.68
C GLU A 777 35.55 -12.02 -13.08
N SER A 778 36.54 -12.61 -13.76
CA SER A 778 36.95 -12.22 -15.11
C SER A 778 36.36 -13.09 -16.21
N ARG A 779 35.68 -14.20 -15.91
CA ARG A 779 35.17 -15.13 -16.92
C ARG A 779 34.01 -14.57 -17.75
N PHE A 780 33.35 -13.50 -17.29
CA PHE A 780 32.19 -12.90 -17.94
C PHE A 780 32.52 -11.74 -18.91
N GLU A 781 33.72 -11.72 -19.51
CA GLU A 781 34.14 -10.70 -20.49
C GLU A 781 33.18 -10.54 -21.69
N THR A 782 32.43 -11.60 -22.03
CA THR A 782 31.46 -11.59 -23.14
C THR A 782 30.09 -11.05 -22.75
N ALA A 783 29.85 -10.79 -21.46
CA ALA A 783 28.60 -10.22 -20.98
C ALA A 783 28.38 -8.82 -21.58
N ALA A 784 27.12 -8.44 -21.79
CA ALA A 784 26.81 -7.07 -22.19
C ALA A 784 27.02 -6.09 -21.04
N GLU A 785 26.72 -6.54 -19.81
CA GLU A 785 27.03 -5.86 -18.56
C GLU A 785 27.44 -6.88 -17.51
N LEU A 786 28.41 -6.53 -16.69
CA LEU A 786 28.82 -7.29 -15.51
C LEU A 786 28.62 -6.42 -14.28
N LEU A 787 27.70 -6.83 -13.40
CA LEU A 787 27.42 -6.22 -12.11
C LEU A 787 27.99 -7.13 -11.03
N THR A 788 28.80 -6.57 -10.12
CA THR A 788 29.51 -7.36 -9.11
C THR A 788 28.92 -7.18 -7.72
N VAL A 789 28.92 -8.25 -6.92
CA VAL A 789 28.54 -8.24 -5.50
C VAL A 789 29.70 -8.75 -4.63
N PRO A 790 29.84 -8.31 -3.37
CA PRO A 790 30.90 -8.78 -2.49
C PRO A 790 30.75 -10.30 -2.23
N GLN A 791 31.88 -10.96 -1.99
CA GLN A 791 31.90 -12.38 -1.62
C GLN A 791 31.60 -12.53 -0.13
N LEU A 792 30.55 -13.27 0.22
CA LEU A 792 30.16 -13.53 1.60
C LEU A 792 30.25 -15.02 1.94
N HIS A 793 29.31 -15.80 1.43
CA HIS A 793 29.29 -17.25 1.58
C HIS A 793 28.49 -17.82 0.40
N PRO A 794 28.97 -18.86 -0.31
CA PRO A 794 28.33 -19.37 -1.53
C PRO A 794 26.82 -19.68 -1.40
N ALA A 795 26.38 -20.12 -0.22
CA ALA A 795 24.96 -20.39 0.03
C ALA A 795 24.10 -19.12 0.20
N LEU A 796 24.68 -17.96 0.52
CA LEU A 796 23.98 -16.69 0.79
C LEU A 796 24.14 -15.65 -0.31
N ASP A 797 25.18 -15.72 -1.15
CA ASP A 797 25.49 -14.72 -2.17
C ASP A 797 24.32 -14.44 -3.15
N PHE A 798 23.40 -15.39 -3.35
CA PHE A 798 22.18 -15.17 -4.15
C PHE A 798 21.29 -14.04 -3.59
N ILE A 799 21.34 -13.79 -2.28
CA ILE A 799 20.63 -12.70 -1.62
C ILE A 799 21.11 -11.35 -2.16
N LEU A 800 22.42 -11.20 -2.29
CA LEU A 800 23.05 -10.00 -2.84
C LEU A 800 22.71 -9.83 -4.32
N ALA A 801 22.67 -10.92 -5.10
CA ALA A 801 22.23 -10.88 -6.49
C ALA A 801 20.75 -10.44 -6.62
N THR A 802 19.91 -10.79 -5.65
CA THR A 802 18.50 -10.38 -5.62
C THR A 802 18.38 -8.86 -5.45
N ILE A 803 19.21 -8.23 -4.61
CA ILE A 803 19.23 -6.76 -4.44
C ILE A 803 19.57 -6.07 -5.75
N VAL A 804 20.56 -6.58 -6.48
CA VAL A 804 20.91 -6.05 -7.80
C VAL A 804 19.72 -6.13 -8.76
N GLY A 805 19.00 -7.26 -8.76
CA GLY A 805 17.81 -7.43 -9.60
C GLY A 805 16.62 -6.56 -9.19
N HIS A 806 16.40 -6.35 -7.89
CA HIS A 806 15.38 -5.41 -7.37
C HIS A 806 15.69 -3.97 -7.81
N LEU A 807 16.94 -3.51 -7.65
CA LEU A 807 17.38 -2.19 -8.12
C LEU A 807 17.31 -2.07 -9.64
N PHE A 808 17.72 -3.10 -10.38
CA PHE A 808 17.62 -3.12 -11.83
C PHE A 808 16.16 -3.00 -12.29
N GLY A 809 15.23 -3.71 -11.64
CA GLY A 809 13.81 -3.62 -11.97
C GLY A 809 13.20 -2.26 -11.69
N TYR A 810 13.56 -1.64 -10.58
CA TYR A 810 13.16 -0.27 -10.27
C TYR A 810 13.67 0.73 -11.32
N GLU A 811 14.97 0.69 -11.62
CA GLU A 811 15.59 1.60 -12.59
C GLU A 811 15.12 1.35 -14.02
N ALA A 812 14.82 0.09 -14.37
CA ALA A 812 14.21 -0.26 -15.64
C ALA A 812 12.79 0.30 -15.76
N ALA A 813 11.97 0.20 -14.72
CA ALA A 813 10.63 0.78 -14.69
C ALA A 813 10.67 2.31 -14.89
N LEU A 814 11.57 3.01 -14.18
CA LEU A 814 11.78 4.45 -14.38
C LEU A 814 12.24 4.78 -15.80
N ALA A 815 13.18 4.00 -16.35
CA ALA A 815 13.68 4.21 -17.71
C ALA A 815 12.57 4.06 -18.76
N ILE A 816 11.63 3.14 -18.55
CA ILE A 816 10.47 2.91 -19.43
C ILE A 816 9.43 4.03 -19.26
N ASP A 817 9.12 4.40 -18.02
CA ASP A 817 8.17 5.47 -17.72
C ASP A 817 8.60 6.81 -18.33
N ASN A 818 9.90 7.11 -18.23
CA ASN A 818 10.50 8.32 -18.80
C ASN A 818 10.32 8.42 -20.32
N GLN A 819 10.11 7.30 -21.04
CA GLN A 819 9.82 7.34 -22.48
C GLN A 819 8.46 7.96 -22.79
N ALA A 820 7.53 7.98 -21.82
CA ALA A 820 6.23 8.61 -21.98
C ALA A 820 6.30 10.14 -21.91
N LEU A 821 7.39 10.73 -21.42
CA LEU A 821 7.47 12.16 -21.13
C LEU A 821 7.12 13.06 -22.34
N PRO A 822 7.67 12.85 -23.56
CA PRO A 822 7.29 13.67 -24.72
C PRO A 822 5.81 13.51 -25.09
N LEU A 823 5.24 12.32 -24.89
CA LEU A 823 3.83 12.05 -25.15
C LEU A 823 2.93 12.76 -24.14
N ARG A 824 3.31 12.75 -22.85
CA ARG A 824 2.62 13.47 -21.77
C ARG A 824 2.61 14.98 -22.00
N GLN A 825 3.76 15.53 -22.43
CA GLN A 825 3.86 16.95 -22.79
C GLN A 825 2.89 17.31 -23.94
N MET A 826 2.84 16.50 -25.00
CA MET A 826 1.87 16.71 -26.09
C MET A 826 0.42 16.62 -25.62
N ARG A 827 0.10 15.65 -24.75
CA ARG A 827 -1.27 15.47 -24.23
C ARG A 827 -1.70 16.65 -23.35
N SER A 828 -0.85 17.14 -22.46
CA SER A 828 -1.13 18.30 -21.60
C SER A 828 -1.47 19.56 -22.42
N THR A 829 -0.76 19.78 -23.53
CA THR A 829 -1.10 20.86 -24.48
C THR A 829 -2.49 20.70 -25.08
N LEU A 830 -2.90 19.48 -25.44
CA LEU A 830 -4.23 19.21 -26.00
C LEU A 830 -5.33 19.40 -24.97
N GLU A 831 -5.13 18.93 -23.73
CA GLU A 831 -6.12 19.04 -22.65
C GLU A 831 -6.46 20.50 -22.34
N THR A 832 -5.46 21.39 -22.36
CA THR A 832 -5.67 22.84 -22.20
C THR A 832 -6.62 23.39 -23.28
N ILE A 833 -6.46 22.95 -24.53
CA ILE A 833 -7.30 23.40 -25.65
C ILE A 833 -8.72 22.80 -25.59
N ILE A 834 -8.84 21.55 -25.12
CA ILE A 834 -10.14 20.86 -24.98
C ILE A 834 -10.96 21.51 -23.86
N ALA A 835 -10.32 21.89 -22.75
CA ALA A 835 -10.98 22.51 -21.59
C ALA A 835 -11.68 23.85 -21.93
N ASP A 836 -11.14 24.60 -22.89
CA ASP A 836 -11.68 25.90 -23.31
C ASP A 836 -12.99 25.80 -24.12
N GLY A 837 -13.44 24.59 -24.50
CA GLY A 837 -14.78 24.30 -25.04
C GLY A 837 -15.11 24.87 -26.43
N THR A 838 -14.34 25.84 -26.91
CA THR A 838 -14.37 26.37 -28.29
C THR A 838 -12.95 26.56 -28.80
N LEU A 839 -12.60 25.90 -29.90
CA LEU A 839 -11.36 26.16 -30.64
C LEU A 839 -11.43 27.60 -31.18
N GLU A 840 -10.77 28.55 -30.50
CA GLU A 840 -10.59 29.91 -31.00
C GLU A 840 -9.90 29.88 -32.37
N ASP A 841 -10.20 30.86 -33.24
CA ASP A 841 -9.47 31.05 -34.50
C ASP A 841 -7.97 31.18 -34.21
N GLY A 842 -7.14 30.33 -34.83
CA GLY A 842 -5.69 30.30 -34.59
C GLY A 842 -5.22 29.33 -33.50
N ALA A 843 -6.13 28.66 -32.76
CA ALA A 843 -5.75 27.69 -31.74
C ALA A 843 -5.07 26.44 -32.33
N PHE A 844 -5.50 26.02 -33.53
CA PHE A 844 -4.89 24.88 -34.23
C PHE A 844 -3.50 25.21 -34.79
N GLU A 845 -3.22 26.47 -35.13
CA GLU A 845 -1.89 26.95 -35.51
C GLU A 845 -0.95 27.01 -34.30
N ARG A 846 -1.40 27.56 -33.16
CA ARG A 846 -0.63 27.57 -31.90
C ARG A 846 -0.24 26.16 -31.45
N LEU A 847 -1.18 25.22 -31.56
CA LEU A 847 -0.93 23.81 -31.26
C LEU A 847 0.26 23.23 -32.03
N ARG A 848 0.52 23.68 -33.26
CA ARG A 848 1.66 23.18 -34.06
C ARG A 848 2.99 23.53 -33.39
N ASP A 849 3.12 24.74 -32.87
CA ASP A 849 4.35 25.23 -32.25
C ASP A 849 4.60 24.49 -30.93
N ASP A 850 3.54 24.30 -30.13
CA ASP A 850 3.62 23.63 -28.83
C ASP A 850 3.92 22.13 -28.96
N LEU A 851 3.45 21.48 -30.04
CA LEU A 851 3.74 20.06 -30.32
C LEU A 851 5.12 19.81 -30.94
N ALA A 852 5.79 20.83 -31.48
CA ALA A 852 6.97 20.63 -32.32
C ALA A 852 8.15 19.99 -31.57
N ILE A 853 8.47 20.49 -30.38
CA ILE A 853 9.58 19.98 -29.55
C ILE A 853 9.29 18.56 -29.04
N PRO A 854 8.19 18.30 -28.30
CA PRO A 854 7.92 16.97 -27.78
C PRO A 854 7.63 15.95 -28.91
N GLY A 855 6.99 16.37 -30.00
CA GLY A 855 6.79 15.55 -31.19
C GLY A 855 8.11 15.16 -31.86
N GLY A 856 9.07 16.10 -31.95
CA GLY A 856 10.42 15.83 -32.45
C GLY A 856 11.17 14.80 -31.61
N GLN A 857 11.14 14.93 -30.28
CA GLN A 857 11.74 13.98 -29.35
C GLN A 857 11.15 12.57 -29.48
N PHE A 858 9.83 12.47 -29.61
CA PHE A 858 9.15 11.19 -29.86
C PHE A 858 9.61 10.54 -31.18
N LEU A 859 9.67 11.31 -32.27
CA LEU A 859 10.11 10.81 -33.58
C LEU A 859 11.59 10.39 -33.58
N ASP A 860 12.46 11.11 -32.86
CA ASP A 860 13.85 10.75 -32.68
C ASP A 860 14.01 9.44 -31.90
N GLY A 861 13.24 9.25 -30.83
CA GLY A 861 13.24 7.99 -30.08
C GLY A 861 12.80 6.80 -30.93
N LEU A 862 11.77 6.96 -31.77
CA LEU A 862 11.35 5.92 -32.72
C LEU A 862 12.46 5.56 -33.71
N ARG A 863 13.17 6.56 -34.25
CA ARG A 863 14.33 6.34 -35.13
C ARG A 863 15.48 5.63 -34.43
N GLY A 864 15.67 5.89 -33.14
CA GLY A 864 16.69 5.30 -32.29
C GLY A 864 16.30 3.96 -31.66
N SER A 865 15.18 3.35 -32.06
CA SER A 865 14.65 2.10 -31.48
C SER A 865 14.39 2.16 -29.97
N SER A 866 14.27 3.36 -29.37
CA SER A 866 14.07 3.47 -27.92
C SER A 866 12.74 2.85 -27.50
N TYR A 867 11.70 2.99 -28.31
CA TYR A 867 10.34 2.50 -28.00
C TYR A 867 10.09 1.03 -28.33
N ASP A 868 11.01 0.33 -29.03
CA ASP A 868 10.80 -1.03 -29.56
C ASP A 868 10.47 -2.07 -28.48
N GLY A 869 10.89 -1.81 -27.23
CA GLY A 869 10.65 -2.71 -26.12
C GLY A 869 9.24 -2.65 -25.54
N HIS A 870 8.55 -1.51 -25.63
CA HIS A 870 7.38 -1.23 -24.77
C HIS A 870 6.21 -0.52 -25.47
N LEU A 871 6.44 0.17 -26.58
CA LEU A 871 5.36 0.77 -27.37
C LEU A 871 4.93 -0.17 -28.49
N GLU A 872 3.63 -0.44 -28.62
CA GLU A 872 3.12 -1.24 -29.72
C GLU A 872 3.36 -0.56 -31.06
N ALA A 873 3.75 -1.34 -32.08
CA ALA A 873 3.97 -0.81 -33.43
C ALA A 873 2.70 -0.17 -34.03
N SER A 874 1.52 -0.72 -33.71
CA SER A 874 0.22 -0.16 -34.10
C SER A 874 -0.05 1.19 -33.42
N THR A 875 0.25 1.31 -32.12
CA THR A 875 0.10 2.55 -31.35
C THR A 875 1.07 3.61 -31.85
N ALA A 876 2.35 3.26 -32.02
CA ALA A 876 3.36 4.15 -32.60
C ALA A 876 2.94 4.65 -34.00
N ALA A 877 2.50 3.75 -34.89
CA ALA A 877 2.04 4.11 -36.23
C ALA A 877 0.83 5.04 -36.21
N LYS A 878 -0.10 4.84 -35.27
CA LYS A 878 -1.27 5.70 -35.09
C LYS A 878 -0.89 7.10 -34.62
N VAL A 879 -0.03 7.20 -33.58
CA VAL A 879 0.46 8.49 -33.07
C VAL A 879 1.20 9.24 -34.18
N VAL A 880 2.14 8.59 -34.87
CA VAL A 880 2.90 9.22 -35.97
C VAL A 880 1.98 9.71 -37.08
N THR A 881 1.01 8.90 -37.50
CA THR A 881 0.07 9.27 -38.56
C THR A 881 -0.71 10.53 -38.19
N ILE A 882 -1.34 10.55 -37.01
CA ILE A 882 -2.18 11.67 -36.59
C ILE A 882 -1.35 12.92 -36.29
N LEU A 883 -0.18 12.75 -35.66
CA LEU A 883 0.73 13.84 -35.31
C LEU A 883 1.18 14.64 -36.54
N ARG A 884 1.34 14.00 -37.71
CA ARG A 884 1.67 14.69 -38.98
C ARG A 884 0.59 15.71 -39.38
N TYR A 885 -0.68 15.44 -39.10
CA TYR A 885 -1.77 16.39 -39.36
C TYR A 885 -1.83 17.48 -38.29
N ALA A 886 -1.66 17.11 -37.02
CA ALA A 886 -1.64 18.06 -35.91
C ALA A 886 -0.48 19.09 -36.04
N MET A 887 0.68 18.66 -36.53
CA MET A 887 1.84 19.52 -36.82
C MET A 887 1.74 20.29 -38.16
N GLY A 888 0.67 20.09 -38.94
CA GLY A 888 0.50 20.74 -40.23
C GLY A 888 1.43 20.26 -41.35
N ILE A 889 2.05 19.08 -41.20
CA ILE A 889 2.92 18.45 -42.20
C ILE A 889 2.08 17.87 -43.36
N ALA A 890 0.88 17.36 -43.04
CA ALA A 890 -0.08 16.82 -44.00
C ALA A 890 -1.37 17.67 -44.05
N SER A 891 -2.01 17.74 -45.22
CA SER A 891 -3.27 18.50 -45.40
C SER A 891 -4.45 17.75 -44.78
N LEU A 892 -5.34 18.46 -44.07
CA LEU A 892 -6.58 17.88 -43.53
C LEU A 892 -7.47 17.24 -44.61
N ASP A 893 -7.36 17.69 -45.87
CA ASP A 893 -8.10 17.10 -47.00
C ASP A 893 -7.76 15.62 -47.22
N SER A 894 -6.54 15.18 -46.87
CA SER A 894 -6.13 13.77 -47.00
C SER A 894 -6.42 12.92 -45.77
N TYR A 895 -6.88 13.51 -44.66
CA TYR A 895 -7.09 12.81 -43.39
C TYR A 895 -8.07 11.64 -43.52
N GLN A 896 -9.15 11.84 -44.28
CA GLN A 896 -10.17 10.80 -44.50
C GLN A 896 -9.62 9.59 -45.24
N ILE A 897 -8.62 9.77 -46.09
CA ILE A 897 -8.01 8.68 -46.87
C ILE A 897 -7.17 7.79 -45.95
N GLU A 898 -6.46 8.37 -44.97
CA GLU A 898 -5.56 7.63 -44.09
C GLU A 898 -6.26 7.10 -42.82
N VAL A 899 -7.20 7.86 -42.25
CA VAL A 899 -7.81 7.58 -40.93
C VAL A 899 -9.29 7.19 -41.03
N GLY A 900 -9.94 7.43 -42.18
CA GLY A 900 -11.34 7.08 -42.42
C GLY A 900 -12.38 8.07 -41.86
N LYS A 901 -11.95 9.17 -41.21
CA LYS A 901 -12.81 10.24 -40.69
C LYS A 901 -12.60 11.54 -41.45
N VAL A 902 -13.61 12.41 -41.52
CA VAL A 902 -13.46 13.72 -42.17
C VAL A 902 -12.45 14.58 -41.40
N GLY A 903 -11.41 15.07 -42.08
CA GLY A 903 -10.36 15.89 -41.48
C GLY A 903 -10.87 17.25 -41.02
N ARG A 904 -11.12 17.39 -39.72
CA ARG A 904 -11.46 18.66 -39.06
C ARG A 904 -10.53 18.85 -37.86
N PRO A 905 -10.13 20.09 -37.50
CA PRO A 905 -9.25 20.34 -36.35
C PRO A 905 -9.65 19.61 -35.07
N GLY A 906 -10.93 19.70 -34.67
CA GLY A 906 -11.44 18.99 -33.49
C GLY A 906 -11.29 17.47 -33.57
N VAL A 907 -11.59 16.86 -34.73
CA VAL A 907 -11.45 15.41 -34.92
C VAL A 907 -9.98 14.97 -34.79
N VAL A 908 -9.04 15.76 -35.32
CA VAL A 908 -7.61 15.47 -35.20
C VAL A 908 -7.14 15.56 -33.75
N ILE A 909 -7.61 16.57 -33.00
CA ILE A 909 -7.30 16.75 -31.59
C ILE A 909 -7.82 15.56 -30.77
N ASP A 910 -9.08 15.17 -30.97
CA ASP A 910 -9.70 14.04 -30.27
C ASP A 910 -8.96 12.72 -30.57
N ASP A 911 -8.67 12.47 -31.85
CA ASP A 911 -7.96 11.25 -32.27
C ASP A 911 -6.51 11.23 -31.78
N LEU A 912 -5.83 12.38 -31.76
CA LEU A 912 -4.48 12.49 -31.22
C LEU A 912 -4.50 12.28 -29.70
N ASN A 913 -5.43 12.89 -28.99
CA ASN A 913 -5.59 12.72 -27.55
C ASN A 913 -5.82 11.25 -27.19
N ALA A 914 -6.72 10.57 -27.92
CA ALA A 914 -6.95 9.14 -27.73
C ALA A 914 -5.72 8.28 -28.05
N ALA A 915 -4.97 8.60 -29.11
CA ALA A 915 -3.75 7.88 -29.48
C ALA A 915 -2.62 8.10 -28.46
N LEU A 916 -2.43 9.33 -27.99
CA LEU A 916 -1.46 9.68 -26.95
C LEU A 916 -1.81 9.01 -25.63
N THR A 917 -3.09 9.02 -25.24
CA THR A 917 -3.57 8.34 -24.03
C THR A 917 -3.16 6.87 -24.07
N LYS A 918 -3.47 6.15 -25.16
CA LYS A 918 -3.05 4.75 -25.33
C LYS A 918 -1.52 4.58 -25.28
N ALA A 919 -0.77 5.45 -25.95
CA ALA A 919 0.69 5.36 -25.99
C ALA A 919 1.34 5.60 -24.61
N ILE A 920 0.83 6.58 -23.86
CA ILE A 920 1.26 6.88 -22.51
C ILE A 920 0.91 5.71 -21.59
N ASP A 921 -0.27 5.12 -21.76
CA ASP A 921 -0.75 3.97 -21.00
C ASP A 921 0.15 2.73 -21.14
N GLU A 922 0.65 2.47 -22.35
CA GLU A 922 1.59 1.38 -22.65
C GLU A 922 2.98 1.59 -22.00
N LEU A 923 3.40 2.84 -21.80
CA LEU A 923 4.73 3.21 -21.30
C LEU A 923 4.77 3.53 -19.81
N THR A 924 3.65 3.91 -19.20
CA THR A 924 3.61 4.35 -17.81
C THR A 924 3.91 3.19 -16.84
N ARG A 925 4.77 3.44 -15.84
CA ARG A 925 5.16 2.47 -14.80
C ARG A 925 4.99 3.09 -13.40
N PRO A 926 3.79 3.06 -12.82
CA PRO A 926 3.58 3.52 -11.46
C PRO A 926 4.25 2.56 -10.48
N VAL A 927 5.38 2.98 -9.89
CA VAL A 927 6.19 2.13 -9.00
C VAL A 927 5.42 1.76 -7.72
N ASP A 928 4.78 2.75 -7.08
CA ASP A 928 4.06 2.53 -5.82
C ASP A 928 2.58 2.16 -6.02
N ALA A 929 2.00 2.45 -7.19
CA ALA A 929 0.60 2.17 -7.53
C ALA A 929 0.50 1.19 -8.72
N ILE A 930 1.09 0.01 -8.56
CA ILE A 930 1.28 -0.99 -9.64
C ILE A 930 -0.05 -1.37 -10.30
N LYS A 931 -0.23 -0.94 -11.56
CA LYS A 931 -1.44 -0.94 -12.42
C LYS A 931 -2.24 -2.25 -12.52
N HIS A 932 -1.75 -3.40 -12.04
CA HIS A 932 -2.44 -4.69 -12.19
C HIS A 932 -2.10 -5.74 -11.09
N GLN A 933 -1.69 -5.33 -9.88
CA GLN A 933 -1.27 -6.29 -8.84
C GLN A 933 -2.42 -6.87 -8.03
N ALA A 934 -2.44 -8.21 -7.93
CA ALA A 934 -3.46 -9.02 -7.25
C ALA A 934 -3.30 -9.14 -5.73
N LYS A 935 -2.25 -8.54 -5.11
CA LYS A 935 -2.05 -8.53 -3.65
C LYS A 935 -3.25 -7.98 -2.87
N THR A 936 -4.15 -7.33 -3.60
CA THR A 936 -5.27 -6.56 -3.12
C THR A 936 -6.61 -6.99 -3.72
N VAL A 937 -6.59 -7.95 -4.65
CA VAL A 937 -7.75 -8.75 -5.03
C VAL A 937 -7.81 -9.91 -4.05
N THR A 938 -8.32 -9.65 -2.84
CA THR A 938 -8.48 -10.64 -1.75
C THR A 938 -9.64 -11.61 -1.98
N VAL A 939 -10.10 -11.75 -3.23
CA VAL A 939 -11.02 -12.83 -3.60
C VAL A 939 -10.18 -14.09 -3.74
N GLY A 940 -9.83 -14.70 -2.60
CA GLY A 940 -9.25 -16.04 -2.55
C GLY A 940 -10.15 -17.03 -3.29
N ILE A 941 -9.61 -18.19 -3.65
CA ILE A 941 -10.36 -19.18 -4.43
C ILE A 941 -11.59 -19.62 -3.61
N SER A 942 -12.80 -19.22 -4.04
CA SER A 942 -14.08 -19.48 -3.38
C SER A 942 -14.58 -20.91 -3.61
N ARG A 943 -13.70 -21.91 -3.46
CA ARG A 943 -14.14 -23.31 -3.37
C ARG A 943 -14.90 -23.48 -2.06
N SER A 944 -16.10 -24.06 -2.06
CA SER A 944 -16.84 -24.32 -0.82
C SER A 944 -16.10 -25.37 0.02
N ASP A 945 -16.09 -25.20 1.35
CA ASP A 945 -15.38 -26.09 2.29
C ASP A 945 -15.76 -27.58 2.10
N GLU A 946 -17.00 -27.87 1.70
CA GLU A 946 -17.46 -29.22 1.41
C GLU A 946 -16.65 -29.93 0.31
N THR A 947 -16.17 -29.21 -0.70
CA THR A 947 -15.42 -29.82 -1.82
C THR A 947 -13.95 -30.11 -1.49
N LEU A 948 -13.32 -29.32 -0.63
CA LEU A 948 -11.93 -29.54 -0.18
C LEU A 948 -11.85 -30.62 0.91
N LEU A 949 -12.89 -30.76 1.73
CA LEU A 949 -12.99 -31.82 2.74
C LEU A 949 -13.21 -33.21 2.14
N GLN A 950 -13.77 -33.30 0.93
CA GLN A 950 -14.09 -34.57 0.26
C GLN A 950 -13.16 -34.92 -0.92
N SER A 951 -12.14 -34.12 -1.22
CA SER A 951 -11.23 -34.44 -2.32
C SER A 951 -10.45 -35.72 -2.01
N THR A 952 -10.82 -36.81 -2.70
CA THR A 952 -10.15 -38.12 -2.67
C THR A 952 -9.07 -38.27 -3.76
N LEU A 953 -8.71 -37.17 -4.42
CA LEU A 953 -7.67 -37.17 -5.47
C LEU A 953 -6.27 -37.11 -4.88
#